data_AF-A0A6N2D667-F1
#
_entry.id   AF-A0A6N2D667-F1
#
_cell.length_a   1.000
_cell.length_b   1.000
_cell.length_c   1.000
_cell.angle_alpha   90.00
_cell.angle_beta   90.00
_cell.angle_gamma   90.00
#
_symmetry.space_group_name_H-M   'P 1'
#
loop_
_entity.id
_entity.type
_entity.pdbx_description
1 polymer ?
#
loop_
_entity_poly.entity_id
_entity_poly.type
_entity_poly.pdbx_seq_one_letter_code
_entity_poly.pdbx_strand_id
1 'polypeptide(L)'
;MSTRSSNMNRSRPFAIAAIAVCLMLPGTAVLAQGYNNEGMPYRDCDADWEPPEDLGSGPVRGADLTAAGLTRAEAEALRRQEEDLQQDLIRQYLELLDTMSPQSARRADITFRLAEATRELARVIYQAERVVFNECMDNWFACTSDEVCYEPRPDLATPIRYYREIARNHPDYNRLDEVFFRLGESQIDNDQAADGVQTLTRLVNNYPQSIYLAEAYKLMGDHFFDQDLLIAARQNYDNVMQFPNSDVYLDAIYMLGWVDINEGDFEGALAQFQRVVGTIDQRNVRPDLRRQSLNDMLLAYAEVDSGWQRARAYYEEGEGEEFMRQQLTRLSGRLDEQGKDEERVELLAYFINRYPMDDRRVTWSEQSLDSYEKIGDWERYEAAARRFVADLHGSGEWFQAHAANERTATRASAFTERTFLFLINRNYIEAERLTTMPQRQFELYNQVAADFAEFFRLFPESEEFYDQSFQYAELLYYKLANGGQFSDELLISREQFDQYLRRAGDQYRRVVEMRPDPDAEHTHDAAIGAFQVYDDFMVREVPDIDAPIPPPHEFTFGERQELGPASQDYVEIVAWFANIFPEDEIIPAASWRAASLFLRANQVAEAAERFETIIAHHANHRLAQTAALAAFVCYNHVENWERIESVARMILQNCADLGRSDEDCERDRFEQAIAYAMNNQAEDLMTAGERLELEDLTNEAQEQYLAAAELRIRLFEEFPDSEWSPNALFSAAATFEQARRVDTAIGHFEEYIRRYSDHENVPDARYVLGLIYDSQAEFDTAAGWFESLDDYPDFGERNDAVFRAARLREALSDFDRANELYVRVKELEGDSDDTRQIYFIRADMERDRGNLDESFARLQEFRTRFGSVEPVLSMVALARQADIRERQGRSADALGLHREFYNAFGPGVPAIDDSDRFTGWATPPGGNFEDDDRVRLVPFAARARFAMAQAGYEAAQSSSLAFRPGRWQELRDNMVRRGELMQASQNEFFEVTNIGDASWAVASALRIGQLYHQFYRDIFALDPPDFDDCLDRGFSYDQCDQLEDQYNDALYEIGDPLLGNAMEALGQGFMLAQREGIFTEWTQELVAEMNSIDRTVRVGGEEGVVANATSDPFIATNYILDLTEKERAFRDFVETPLFEVLPGTNDGSSPSAPTGGEGTERDDDDSYDSLSRAD
;
A
#
# COMPACT_ATOMS: atom_id res chain seq x y z
N MET A 1 4.98 41.32 -45.30
CA MET A 1 5.73 41.91 -46.44
C MET A 1 5.87 40.86 -47.55
N SER A 2 6.40 41.23 -48.73
CA SER A 2 6.70 40.40 -49.92
C SER A 2 6.79 38.88 -49.65
N THR A 3 5.95 37.98 -50.17
CA THR A 3 5.59 37.63 -51.57
C THR A 3 6.77 37.28 -52.50
N ARG A 4 6.79 36.02 -52.96
CA ARG A 4 7.03 35.48 -54.33
C ARG A 4 7.29 33.96 -54.25
N SER A 5 6.28 33.13 -54.52
CA SER A 5 5.86 32.58 -55.84
C SER A 5 6.76 31.43 -56.31
N SER A 6 6.36 30.15 -56.39
CA SER A 6 5.11 29.51 -56.90
C SER A 6 5.02 29.41 -58.43
N ASN A 7 4.29 28.38 -58.89
CA ASN A 7 3.78 28.12 -60.25
C ASN A 7 4.71 27.33 -61.22
N MET A 8 4.22 26.38 -62.05
CA MET A 8 2.86 25.81 -62.16
C MET A 8 2.76 24.48 -62.97
N ASN A 9 1.84 23.60 -62.53
CA ASN A 9 0.81 22.85 -63.32
C ASN A 9 1.10 22.23 -64.72
N ARG A 10 0.70 20.94 -64.85
CA ARG A 10 0.03 20.29 -66.02
C ARG A 10 0.92 19.96 -67.25
N SER A 11 0.67 18.94 -68.09
CA SER A 11 -0.48 18.00 -68.23
C SER A 11 -0.13 16.64 -68.91
N ARG A 12 -1.03 15.65 -68.73
CA ARG A 12 -1.32 14.42 -69.53
C ARG A 12 -1.23 14.58 -71.09
N PRO A 13 -1.35 13.51 -71.94
CA PRO A 13 -1.25 12.02 -71.76
C PRO A 13 -0.43 11.29 -72.89
N PHE A 14 -0.64 9.96 -73.05
CA PHE A 14 -0.22 9.00 -74.12
C PHE A 14 1.20 8.37 -74.00
N ALA A 15 1.49 7.15 -74.48
CA ALA A 15 0.70 5.91 -74.66
C ALA A 15 1.54 4.74 -75.24
N ILE A 16 1.13 3.50 -74.96
CA ILE A 16 1.28 2.27 -75.79
C ILE A 16 2.70 1.65 -76.00
N ALA A 17 2.74 0.32 -75.81
CA ALA A 17 3.76 -0.66 -76.22
C ALA A 17 5.14 -0.61 -75.50
N ALA A 18 5.86 -1.74 -75.36
CA ALA A 18 5.61 -3.10 -75.88
C ALA A 18 5.91 -4.20 -74.84
N ILE A 19 5.10 -5.28 -74.85
CA ILE A 19 5.49 -6.59 -74.31
C ILE A 19 5.80 -7.48 -75.52
N ALA A 20 7.07 -7.85 -75.73
CA ALA A 20 7.52 -9.01 -76.50
C ALA A 20 9.06 -9.16 -76.48
N VAL A 21 9.54 -10.39 -76.74
CA VAL A 21 10.92 -10.77 -77.07
C VAL A 21 11.98 -10.63 -75.96
N CYS A 22 12.13 -11.70 -75.16
CA CYS A 22 13.42 -12.19 -74.65
C CYS A 22 13.40 -13.72 -74.50
N LEU A 23 13.06 -14.42 -75.58
CA LEU A 23 13.22 -15.87 -75.73
C LEU A 23 13.66 -16.16 -77.17
N MET A 24 14.98 -16.30 -77.41
CA MET A 24 15.56 -17.26 -78.35
C MET A 24 17.10 -17.22 -78.40
N LEU A 25 17.67 -18.40 -78.16
CA LEU A 25 18.99 -18.91 -78.58
C LEU A 25 20.27 -18.44 -77.83
N PRO A 26 21.21 -19.39 -77.57
CA PRO A 26 22.48 -19.13 -76.87
C PRO A 26 23.66 -18.93 -77.84
N GLY A 27 24.84 -18.59 -77.30
CA GLY A 27 26.11 -18.88 -77.98
C GLY A 27 27.30 -17.98 -77.62
N THR A 28 28.30 -18.60 -77.00
CA THR A 28 29.75 -18.36 -77.14
C THR A 28 30.40 -17.02 -76.74
N ALA A 29 31.62 -17.17 -76.18
CA ALA A 29 32.73 -16.23 -76.17
C ALA A 29 32.62 -14.94 -75.33
N VAL A 30 33.02 -15.05 -74.06
CA VAL A 30 34.14 -14.23 -73.58
C VAL A 30 35.37 -15.14 -73.52
N LEU A 31 36.14 -15.17 -74.62
CA LEU A 31 37.43 -15.87 -74.65
C LEU A 31 38.47 -15.13 -73.82
N ALA A 32 39.38 -15.89 -73.23
CA ALA A 32 40.56 -15.44 -72.50
C ALA A 32 41.21 -14.17 -73.09
N GLN A 33 41.17 -13.08 -72.33
CA GLN A 33 42.16 -12.01 -72.41
C GLN A 33 43.05 -12.14 -71.17
N GLY A 34 44.36 -12.22 -71.38
CA GLY A 34 45.30 -12.51 -70.30
C GLY A 34 45.39 -11.37 -69.30
N TYR A 35 45.06 -11.63 -68.03
CA TYR A 35 45.32 -10.72 -66.94
C TYR A 35 46.83 -10.54 -66.76
N ASN A 36 47.30 -9.31 -66.99
CA ASN A 36 48.71 -8.89 -66.89
C ASN A 36 48.85 -7.87 -65.76
N ASN A 37 49.27 -8.31 -64.58
CA ASN A 37 49.66 -7.46 -63.43
C ASN A 37 48.61 -6.43 -62.93
N GLU A 38 47.34 -6.57 -63.30
CA GLU A 38 46.25 -5.85 -62.66
C GLU A 38 45.87 -6.58 -61.37
N GLY A 39 46.02 -5.89 -60.23
CA GLY A 39 45.62 -6.43 -58.93
C GLY A 39 44.11 -6.52 -58.80
N MET A 40 43.62 -7.39 -57.92
CA MET A 40 42.18 -7.68 -57.84
C MET A 40 41.34 -6.45 -57.43
N PRO A 41 40.08 -6.36 -57.90
CA PRO A 41 39.22 -5.20 -57.63
C PRO A 41 38.89 -5.06 -56.14
N TYR A 42 38.59 -3.82 -55.75
CA TYR A 42 38.18 -3.42 -54.40
C TYR A 42 37.00 -4.25 -53.89
N ARG A 43 37.12 -4.79 -52.68
CA ARG A 43 36.03 -5.43 -51.93
C ARG A 43 35.44 -4.44 -50.94
N ASP A 44 34.12 -4.35 -50.91
CA ASP A 44 33.40 -3.66 -49.86
C ASP A 44 33.30 -4.58 -48.62
N CYS A 45 33.62 -4.04 -47.44
CA CYS A 45 33.64 -4.79 -46.19
C CYS A 45 32.39 -4.54 -45.32
N ASP A 46 31.56 -3.55 -45.69
CA ASP A 46 30.31 -3.20 -44.99
C ASP A 46 29.07 -3.92 -45.57
N ALA A 47 29.27 -4.86 -46.50
CA ALA A 47 28.21 -5.66 -47.10
C ALA A 47 28.11 -7.06 -46.47
N ASP A 48 26.89 -7.53 -46.18
CA ASP A 48 26.61 -8.91 -45.77
C ASP A 48 26.92 -9.89 -46.91
N TRP A 49 28.19 -10.29 -46.99
CA TRP A 49 28.74 -11.22 -47.96
C TRP A 49 29.35 -12.39 -47.21
N GLU A 50 28.61 -13.50 -47.12
CA GLU A 50 29.21 -14.78 -46.75
C GLU A 50 30.26 -15.16 -47.81
N PRO A 51 31.49 -15.53 -47.42
CA PRO A 51 32.49 -15.98 -48.38
C PRO A 51 32.00 -17.28 -49.04
N PRO A 52 32.02 -17.40 -50.38
CA PRO A 52 31.71 -18.66 -51.03
C PRO A 52 32.67 -19.75 -50.55
N GLU A 53 32.15 -20.85 -49.99
CA GLU A 53 32.99 -21.96 -49.51
C GLU A 53 33.85 -22.57 -50.65
N ASP A 54 33.42 -22.41 -51.91
CA ASP A 54 34.18 -22.75 -53.12
C ASP A 54 34.28 -21.55 -54.10
N LEU A 55 35.30 -20.70 -53.94
CA LEU A 55 35.79 -19.86 -55.05
C LEU A 55 36.67 -20.70 -56.00
N GLY A 56 36.04 -21.67 -56.68
CA GLY A 56 36.75 -22.58 -57.57
C GLY A 56 35.92 -23.78 -58.03
N SER A 57 34.81 -23.56 -58.75
CA SER A 57 34.01 -24.62 -59.40
C SER A 57 34.70 -25.27 -60.61
N GLY A 58 36.02 -25.36 -60.57
CA GLY A 58 36.88 -26.03 -61.53
C GLY A 58 38.19 -26.45 -60.84
N PRO A 59 38.76 -27.61 -61.18
CA PRO A 59 39.86 -28.22 -60.44
C PRO A 59 41.13 -27.37 -60.44
N VAL A 60 41.50 -26.85 -59.27
CA VAL A 60 42.72 -26.05 -59.07
C VAL A 60 43.96 -26.85 -59.43
N ARG A 61 44.69 -26.41 -60.46
CA ARG A 61 45.98 -26.98 -60.86
C ARG A 61 46.97 -26.91 -59.71
N GLY A 62 47.56 -28.06 -59.35
CA GLY A 62 48.82 -28.09 -58.61
C GLY A 62 48.74 -27.45 -57.22
N ALA A 63 47.82 -27.91 -56.38
CA ALA A 63 47.95 -27.74 -54.93
C ALA A 63 49.22 -28.47 -54.44
N ASP A 64 50.37 -27.80 -54.54
CA ASP A 64 51.65 -28.28 -54.05
C ASP A 64 51.62 -28.24 -52.52
N LEU A 65 51.14 -29.36 -51.94
CA LEU A 65 50.86 -29.56 -50.52
C LEU A 65 52.05 -29.25 -49.60
N THR A 66 53.26 -29.07 -50.14
CA THR A 66 54.45 -28.64 -49.40
C THR A 66 54.38 -27.20 -48.91
N ALA A 67 53.55 -26.34 -49.49
CA ALA A 67 53.36 -24.95 -49.05
C ALA A 67 52.22 -24.76 -48.03
N ALA A 68 51.34 -25.74 -47.86
CA ALA A 68 50.16 -25.63 -47.00
C ALA A 68 50.54 -25.67 -45.51
N GLY A 69 50.28 -24.57 -44.79
CA GLY A 69 50.53 -24.47 -43.35
C GLY A 69 51.95 -24.00 -42.96
N LEU A 70 52.79 -23.60 -43.91
CA LEU A 70 54.04 -22.88 -43.60
C LEU A 70 53.73 -21.42 -43.27
N THR A 71 54.33 -20.89 -42.21
CA THR A 71 54.35 -19.42 -42.01
C THR A 71 55.28 -18.76 -43.02
N ARG A 72 55.06 -17.48 -43.31
CA ARG A 72 55.96 -16.65 -44.15
C ARG A 72 57.42 -16.70 -43.71
N ALA A 73 57.69 -16.75 -42.41
CA ALA A 73 59.04 -16.85 -41.87
C ALA A 73 59.70 -18.21 -42.18
N GLU A 74 58.95 -19.31 -42.14
CA GLU A 74 59.43 -20.65 -42.49
C GLU A 74 59.61 -20.79 -44.01
N ALA A 75 58.68 -20.24 -44.80
CA ALA A 75 58.78 -20.20 -46.26
C ALA A 75 60.01 -19.38 -46.71
N GLU A 76 60.27 -18.21 -46.11
CA GLU A 76 61.50 -17.44 -46.38
C GLU A 76 62.78 -18.15 -45.92
N ALA A 77 62.74 -18.90 -44.82
CA ALA A 77 63.90 -19.65 -44.33
C ALA A 77 64.25 -20.82 -45.27
N LEU A 78 63.23 -21.60 -45.69
CA LEU A 78 63.36 -22.66 -46.68
C LEU A 78 63.83 -22.11 -48.04
N ARG A 79 63.26 -20.98 -48.48
CA ARG A 79 63.69 -20.31 -49.72
C ARG A 79 65.18 -20.03 -49.70
N ARG A 80 65.69 -19.37 -48.66
CA ARG A 80 67.12 -19.01 -48.55
C ARG A 80 68.03 -20.23 -48.56
N GLN A 81 67.66 -21.30 -47.85
CA GLN A 81 68.46 -22.54 -47.80
C GLN A 81 68.64 -23.17 -49.18
N GLU A 82 67.54 -23.34 -49.92
CA GLU A 82 67.57 -23.95 -51.25
C GLU A 82 68.06 -22.98 -52.33
N GLU A 83 67.79 -21.68 -52.19
CA GLU A 83 68.29 -20.62 -53.08
C GLU A 83 69.83 -20.59 -53.11
N ASP A 84 70.50 -20.59 -51.95
CA ASP A 84 71.97 -20.68 -51.86
C ASP A 84 72.50 -21.96 -52.54
N LEU A 85 71.85 -23.10 -52.29
CA LEU A 85 72.24 -24.41 -52.85
C LEU A 85 72.12 -24.44 -54.38
N GLN A 86 70.99 -23.99 -54.94
CA GLN A 86 70.79 -23.97 -56.38
C GLN A 86 71.71 -22.95 -57.06
N GLN A 87 71.94 -21.77 -56.48
CA GLN A 87 72.86 -20.77 -57.03
C GLN A 87 74.31 -21.28 -57.11
N ASP A 88 74.79 -22.02 -56.09
CA ASP A 88 76.11 -22.63 -56.11
C ASP A 88 76.22 -23.78 -57.12
N LEU A 89 75.16 -24.57 -57.32
CA LEU A 89 75.11 -25.58 -58.39
C LEU A 89 75.10 -24.95 -59.80
N ILE A 90 74.29 -23.91 -60.01
CA ILE A 90 74.23 -23.13 -61.25
C ILE A 90 75.61 -22.59 -61.62
N ARG A 91 76.34 -22.02 -60.66
CA ARG A 91 77.71 -21.51 -60.87
C ARG A 91 78.67 -22.61 -61.32
N GLN A 92 78.67 -23.76 -60.62
CA GLN A 92 79.51 -24.91 -60.96
C GLN A 92 79.21 -25.47 -62.36
N TYR A 93 77.93 -25.56 -62.74
CA TYR A 93 77.56 -26.04 -64.07
C TYR A 93 77.96 -25.06 -65.18
N LEU A 94 77.85 -23.75 -64.95
CA LEU A 94 78.33 -22.73 -65.90
C LEU A 94 79.86 -22.80 -66.11
N GLU A 95 80.64 -22.86 -65.02
CA GLU A 95 82.11 -23.02 -65.09
C GLU A 95 82.52 -24.31 -65.83
N LEU A 96 81.78 -25.40 -65.64
CA LEU A 96 81.98 -26.64 -66.39
C LEU A 96 81.68 -26.48 -67.88
N LEU A 97 80.59 -25.80 -68.25
CA LEU A 97 80.15 -25.64 -69.65
C LEU A 97 81.14 -24.80 -70.50
N ASP A 98 81.83 -23.83 -69.92
CA ASP A 98 82.86 -23.04 -70.62
C ASP A 98 84.05 -23.89 -71.09
N THR A 99 84.29 -25.04 -70.46
CA THR A 99 85.36 -25.98 -70.84
C THR A 99 84.95 -27.02 -71.87
N MET A 100 83.66 -27.11 -72.25
CA MET A 100 83.10 -28.23 -73.02
C MET A 100 82.70 -27.87 -74.45
N SER A 101 83.13 -28.69 -75.42
CA SER A 101 82.75 -28.57 -76.83
C SER A 101 81.22 -28.51 -77.01
N PRO A 102 80.70 -27.55 -77.80
CA PRO A 102 79.26 -27.39 -78.10
C PRO A 102 78.54 -28.64 -78.62
N GLN A 103 79.26 -29.61 -79.20
CA GLN A 103 78.69 -30.84 -79.76
C GLN A 103 78.81 -32.07 -78.84
N SER A 104 79.42 -31.94 -77.66
CA SER A 104 79.66 -33.11 -76.80
C SER A 104 78.40 -33.53 -76.03
N ALA A 105 78.08 -34.83 -76.02
CA ALA A 105 76.94 -35.36 -75.25
C ALA A 105 77.05 -35.08 -73.73
N ARG A 106 78.27 -34.89 -73.21
CA ARG A 106 78.48 -34.43 -71.83
C ARG A 106 78.00 -32.99 -71.60
N ARG A 107 78.08 -32.11 -72.62
CA ARG A 107 77.50 -30.77 -72.55
C ARG A 107 75.99 -30.86 -72.37
N ALA A 108 75.31 -31.73 -73.12
CA ALA A 108 73.86 -31.94 -73.00
C ALA A 108 73.42 -32.29 -71.57
N ASP A 109 74.10 -33.24 -70.91
CA ASP A 109 73.79 -33.61 -69.51
C ASP A 109 74.08 -32.50 -68.50
N ILE A 110 75.15 -31.72 -68.67
CA ILE A 110 75.42 -30.56 -67.80
C ILE A 110 74.44 -29.40 -68.05
N THR A 111 74.11 -29.08 -69.31
CA THR A 111 73.07 -28.10 -69.65
C THR A 111 71.70 -28.56 -69.13
N PHE A 112 71.42 -29.87 -69.10
CA PHE A 112 70.19 -30.40 -68.50
C PHE A 112 70.16 -30.20 -66.98
N ARG A 113 71.25 -30.54 -66.27
CA ARG A 113 71.35 -30.28 -64.82
C ARG A 113 71.26 -28.80 -64.47
N LEU A 114 71.83 -27.94 -65.33
CA LEU A 114 71.71 -26.49 -65.21
C LEU A 114 70.26 -26.03 -65.43
N ALA A 115 69.54 -26.60 -66.41
CA ALA A 115 68.13 -26.36 -66.61
C ALA A 115 67.32 -26.74 -65.35
N GLU A 116 67.44 -27.99 -64.86
CA GLU A 116 66.76 -28.44 -63.64
C GLU A 116 67.09 -27.57 -62.42
N ALA A 117 68.37 -27.20 -62.18
CA ALA A 117 68.74 -26.32 -61.07
C ALA A 117 68.12 -24.92 -61.19
N THR A 118 68.00 -24.37 -62.41
CA THR A 118 67.28 -23.09 -62.62
C THR A 118 65.77 -23.22 -62.54
N ARG A 119 65.19 -24.39 -62.86
CA ARG A 119 63.77 -24.69 -62.67
C ARG A 119 63.43 -24.84 -61.19
N GLU A 120 64.27 -25.52 -60.44
CA GLU A 120 64.11 -25.72 -59.00
C GLU A 120 64.28 -24.41 -58.21
N LEU A 121 65.25 -23.57 -58.59
CA LEU A 121 65.39 -22.22 -58.02
C LEU A 121 64.11 -21.38 -58.25
N ALA A 122 63.57 -21.39 -59.47
CA ALA A 122 62.33 -20.67 -59.78
C ALA A 122 61.12 -21.25 -59.03
N ARG A 123 61.02 -22.58 -58.90
CA ARG A 123 59.99 -23.28 -58.13
C ARG A 123 60.02 -22.87 -56.65
N VAL A 124 61.20 -22.86 -56.04
CA VAL A 124 61.44 -22.46 -54.64
C VAL A 124 61.10 -20.99 -54.40
N ILE A 125 61.42 -20.10 -55.34
CA ILE A 125 61.02 -18.68 -55.27
C ILE A 125 59.49 -18.56 -55.34
N TYR A 126 58.86 -19.17 -56.34
CA TYR A 126 57.41 -19.16 -56.53
C TYR A 126 56.65 -19.71 -55.32
N GLN A 127 57.10 -20.82 -54.71
CA GLN A 127 56.48 -21.37 -53.49
C GLN A 127 56.48 -20.37 -52.33
N ALA A 128 57.59 -19.68 -52.10
CA ALA A 128 57.69 -18.70 -51.03
C ALA A 128 56.85 -17.44 -51.31
N GLU A 129 56.79 -17.00 -52.57
CA GLU A 129 55.88 -15.93 -53.01
C GLU A 129 54.41 -16.35 -52.86
N ARG A 130 54.07 -17.61 -53.10
CA ARG A 130 52.70 -18.12 -52.94
C ARG A 130 52.26 -18.15 -51.48
N VAL A 131 53.15 -18.41 -50.52
CA VAL A 131 52.83 -18.27 -49.09
C VAL A 131 52.50 -16.81 -48.73
N VAL A 132 53.23 -15.84 -49.28
CA VAL A 132 52.93 -14.40 -49.09
C VAL A 132 51.60 -14.01 -49.75
N PHE A 133 51.30 -14.55 -50.93
CA PHE A 133 50.01 -14.35 -51.59
C PHE A 133 48.85 -14.95 -50.81
N ASN A 134 48.98 -16.17 -50.31
CA ASN A 134 47.97 -16.81 -49.47
C ASN A 134 47.75 -16.02 -48.17
N GLU A 135 48.81 -15.59 -47.48
CA GLU A 135 48.70 -14.70 -46.30
C GLU A 135 47.96 -13.39 -46.64
N CYS A 136 48.23 -12.79 -47.80
CA CYS A 136 47.48 -11.62 -48.26
C CYS A 136 46.00 -11.94 -48.48
N MET A 137 45.70 -13.03 -49.20
CA MET A 137 44.34 -13.46 -49.49
C MET A 137 43.53 -13.80 -48.24
N ASP A 138 44.13 -14.49 -47.26
CA ASP A 138 43.47 -14.82 -45.98
C ASP A 138 43.11 -13.53 -45.21
N ASN A 139 44.02 -12.56 -45.16
CA ASN A 139 43.76 -11.27 -44.52
C ASN A 139 42.70 -10.44 -45.27
N TRP A 140 42.70 -10.49 -46.61
CA TRP A 140 41.72 -9.83 -47.49
C TRP A 140 40.32 -10.47 -47.38
N PHE A 141 40.24 -11.81 -47.27
CA PHE A 141 38.99 -12.51 -46.99
C PHE A 141 38.48 -12.24 -45.57
N ALA A 142 39.38 -12.11 -44.59
CA ALA A 142 39.04 -11.76 -43.20
C ALA A 142 38.73 -10.26 -42.97
N CYS A 143 38.78 -9.41 -44.01
CA CYS A 143 38.60 -7.95 -43.90
C CYS A 143 39.59 -7.28 -42.93
N THR A 144 40.81 -7.82 -42.82
CA THR A 144 41.88 -7.34 -41.90
C THR A 144 42.98 -6.54 -42.61
N SER A 145 42.96 -6.49 -43.95
CA SER A 145 43.93 -5.74 -44.75
C SER A 145 43.33 -5.26 -46.07
N ASP A 146 43.59 -3.99 -46.42
CA ASP A 146 43.29 -3.39 -47.73
C ASP A 146 44.42 -3.63 -48.77
N GLU A 147 45.42 -4.45 -48.45
CA GLU A 147 46.54 -4.71 -49.38
C GLU A 147 46.07 -5.43 -50.66
N VAL A 148 46.50 -4.91 -51.81
CA VAL A 148 46.18 -5.49 -53.12
C VAL A 148 47.05 -6.73 -53.34
N CYS A 149 46.43 -7.91 -53.25
CA CYS A 149 47.13 -9.17 -53.44
C CYS A 149 47.47 -9.41 -54.93
N TYR A 150 48.74 -9.73 -55.20
CA TYR A 150 49.25 -10.05 -56.53
C TYR A 150 49.59 -11.53 -56.63
N GLU A 151 48.92 -12.26 -57.51
CA GLU A 151 49.19 -13.68 -57.72
C GLU A 151 50.57 -13.87 -58.39
N PRO A 152 51.52 -14.61 -57.76
CA PRO A 152 52.84 -14.84 -58.32
C PRO A 152 52.79 -15.85 -59.47
N ARG A 153 53.80 -15.81 -60.35
CA ARG A 153 54.00 -16.79 -61.43
C ARG A 153 55.47 -17.22 -61.50
N PRO A 154 55.76 -18.49 -61.79
CA PRO A 154 57.15 -18.97 -61.84
C PRO A 154 57.90 -18.44 -63.08
N ASP A 155 59.02 -17.74 -62.90
CA ASP A 155 59.92 -17.38 -64.01
C ASP A 155 60.74 -18.60 -64.46
N LEU A 156 60.20 -19.32 -65.44
CA LEU A 156 60.85 -20.44 -66.09
C LEU A 156 61.54 -20.05 -67.41
N ALA A 157 61.68 -18.75 -67.74
CA ALA A 157 62.31 -18.31 -68.98
C ALA A 157 63.76 -18.80 -69.11
N THR A 158 64.47 -18.90 -67.99
CA THR A 158 65.84 -19.45 -67.91
C THR A 158 65.92 -20.95 -68.18
N PRO A 159 65.23 -21.84 -67.44
CA PRO A 159 65.24 -23.28 -67.73
C PRO A 159 64.68 -23.60 -69.13
N ILE A 160 63.59 -22.96 -69.57
CA ILE A 160 63.03 -23.10 -70.93
C ILE A 160 64.10 -22.81 -71.99
N ARG A 161 64.95 -21.78 -71.81
CA ARG A 161 66.05 -21.46 -72.73
C ARG A 161 67.06 -22.61 -72.82
N TYR A 162 67.43 -23.23 -71.69
CA TYR A 162 68.39 -24.34 -71.67
C TYR A 162 67.79 -25.64 -72.24
N TYR A 163 66.54 -26.00 -71.95
CA TYR A 163 65.90 -27.14 -72.62
C TYR A 163 65.77 -26.91 -74.14
N ARG A 164 65.43 -25.68 -74.57
CA ARG A 164 65.43 -25.28 -76.00
C ARG A 164 66.83 -25.32 -76.62
N GLU A 165 67.92 -25.15 -75.85
CA GLU A 165 69.31 -25.36 -76.34
C GLU A 165 69.57 -26.84 -76.61
N ILE A 166 69.26 -27.72 -75.63
CA ILE A 166 69.50 -29.16 -75.72
C ILE A 166 68.72 -29.76 -76.90
N ALA A 167 67.42 -29.49 -76.98
CA ALA A 167 66.53 -30.01 -78.03
C ALA A 167 66.87 -29.53 -79.46
N ARG A 168 67.72 -28.50 -79.60
CA ARG A 168 68.21 -28.00 -80.90
C ARG A 168 69.61 -28.49 -81.24
N ASN A 169 70.51 -28.52 -80.26
CA ASN A 169 71.94 -28.75 -80.48
C ASN A 169 72.38 -30.20 -80.26
N HIS A 170 71.58 -31.00 -79.56
CA HIS A 170 71.89 -32.38 -79.18
C HIS A 170 70.73 -33.33 -79.53
N PRO A 171 70.36 -33.50 -80.82
CA PRO A 171 69.24 -34.34 -81.28
C PRO A 171 69.43 -35.85 -81.05
N ASP A 172 70.60 -36.25 -80.56
CA ASP A 172 71.05 -37.60 -80.21
C ASP A 172 71.27 -37.80 -78.70
N TYR A 173 70.88 -36.84 -77.86
CA TYR A 173 70.92 -36.97 -76.39
C TYR A 173 69.89 -37.99 -75.87
N ASN A 174 70.31 -38.88 -74.97
CA ASN A 174 69.56 -40.07 -74.59
C ASN A 174 68.41 -39.83 -73.58
N ARG A 175 68.22 -38.60 -73.12
CA ARG A 175 67.11 -38.15 -72.26
C ARG A 175 66.31 -37.04 -72.95
N LEU A 176 66.25 -37.04 -74.28
CA LEU A 176 65.50 -36.02 -75.04
C LEU A 176 64.00 -36.07 -74.77
N ASP A 177 63.45 -37.23 -74.45
CA ASP A 177 62.06 -37.38 -74.04
C ASP A 177 61.80 -36.63 -72.71
N GLU A 178 62.68 -36.79 -71.72
CA GLU A 178 62.65 -35.99 -70.48
C GLU A 178 62.84 -34.48 -70.76
N VAL A 179 63.72 -34.11 -71.70
CA VAL A 179 63.88 -32.70 -72.15
C VAL A 179 62.59 -32.17 -72.78
N PHE A 180 61.92 -32.93 -73.64
CA PHE A 180 60.66 -32.52 -74.25
C PHE A 180 59.52 -32.47 -73.21
N PHE A 181 59.51 -33.36 -72.22
CA PHE A 181 58.57 -33.30 -71.11
C PHE A 181 58.78 -32.04 -70.27
N ARG A 182 59.98 -31.85 -69.70
CA ARG A 182 60.33 -30.71 -68.84
C ARG A 182 60.21 -29.37 -69.55
N LEU A 183 60.52 -29.32 -70.85
CA LEU A 183 60.28 -28.14 -71.68
C LEU A 183 58.78 -27.88 -71.87
N GLY A 184 57.98 -28.92 -72.14
CA GLY A 184 56.54 -28.79 -72.34
C GLY A 184 55.79 -28.34 -71.08
N GLU A 185 56.10 -28.99 -69.95
CA GLU A 185 55.70 -28.62 -68.58
C GLU A 185 56.07 -27.15 -68.30
N SER A 186 57.36 -26.81 -68.33
CA SER A 186 57.82 -25.45 -68.05
C SER A 186 57.24 -24.39 -69.00
N GLN A 187 56.91 -24.75 -70.25
CA GLN A 187 56.24 -23.84 -71.18
C GLN A 187 54.76 -23.63 -70.82
N ILE A 188 54.05 -24.64 -70.36
CA ILE A 188 52.66 -24.50 -69.89
C ILE A 188 52.63 -23.60 -68.64
N ASP A 189 53.52 -23.86 -67.68
CA ASP A 189 53.58 -23.14 -66.40
C ASP A 189 54.07 -21.68 -66.53
N ASN A 190 54.65 -21.30 -67.68
CA ASN A 190 55.16 -19.95 -68.00
C ASN A 190 54.31 -19.25 -69.09
N ASP A 191 52.99 -19.43 -69.07
CA ASP A 191 52.02 -18.82 -70.01
C ASP A 191 52.30 -19.10 -71.52
N GLN A 192 53.20 -20.03 -71.85
CA GLN A 192 53.58 -20.44 -73.21
C GLN A 192 52.89 -21.75 -73.61
N ALA A 193 51.67 -21.98 -73.11
CA ALA A 193 51.00 -23.28 -73.17
C ALA A 193 50.82 -23.85 -74.59
N ALA A 194 50.51 -23.02 -75.60
CA ALA A 194 50.45 -23.47 -77.00
C ALA A 194 51.81 -23.99 -77.52
N ASP A 195 52.90 -23.38 -77.08
CA ASP A 195 54.28 -23.79 -77.38
C ASP A 195 54.62 -25.10 -76.62
N GLY A 196 54.16 -25.22 -75.37
CA GLY A 196 54.28 -26.41 -74.52
C GLY A 196 53.52 -27.62 -75.03
N VAL A 197 52.26 -27.45 -75.45
CA VAL A 197 51.44 -28.50 -76.11
C VAL A 197 52.10 -28.95 -77.41
N GLN A 198 52.70 -28.06 -78.20
CA GLN A 198 53.48 -28.46 -79.38
C GLN A 198 54.74 -29.27 -78.99
N THR A 199 55.34 -28.99 -77.83
CA THR A 199 56.47 -29.76 -77.28
C THR A 199 56.04 -31.14 -76.78
N LEU A 200 54.97 -31.25 -75.98
CA LEU A 200 54.41 -32.52 -75.49
C LEU A 200 53.85 -33.38 -76.65
N THR A 201 53.25 -32.76 -77.67
CA THR A 201 52.85 -33.47 -78.90
C THR A 201 54.06 -34.07 -79.63
N ARG A 202 55.24 -33.43 -79.58
CA ARG A 202 56.48 -33.98 -80.14
C ARG A 202 57.10 -35.07 -79.27
N LEU A 203 56.93 -35.02 -77.95
CA LEU A 203 57.26 -36.11 -77.03
C LEU A 203 56.44 -37.36 -77.38
N VAL A 204 55.11 -37.24 -77.38
CA VAL A 204 54.18 -38.34 -77.67
C VAL A 204 54.44 -39.01 -79.02
N ASN A 205 54.60 -38.23 -80.09
CA ASN A 205 54.77 -38.78 -81.44
C ASN A 205 56.16 -39.40 -81.70
N ASN A 206 57.23 -38.86 -81.11
CA ASN A 206 58.60 -39.30 -81.42
C ASN A 206 59.18 -40.29 -80.39
N TYR A 207 58.65 -40.32 -79.16
CA TYR A 207 59.14 -41.16 -78.07
C TYR A 207 58.00 -42.00 -77.45
N PRO A 208 57.31 -42.87 -78.22
CA PRO A 208 56.16 -43.67 -77.77
C PRO A 208 56.50 -44.80 -76.77
N GLN A 209 57.67 -44.73 -76.13
CA GLN A 209 58.15 -45.61 -75.05
C GLN A 209 58.73 -44.80 -73.88
N SER A 210 58.54 -43.48 -73.86
CA SER A 210 58.94 -42.64 -72.73
C SER A 210 58.08 -42.95 -71.49
N ILE A 211 58.66 -42.76 -70.31
CA ILE A 211 57.92 -42.89 -69.05
C ILE A 211 56.95 -41.73 -68.82
N TYR A 212 57.26 -40.54 -69.36
CA TYR A 212 56.51 -39.29 -69.13
C TYR A 212 55.23 -39.15 -69.97
N LEU A 213 54.76 -40.23 -70.62
CA LEU A 213 53.62 -40.15 -71.53
C LEU A 213 52.30 -39.91 -70.79
N ALA A 214 52.11 -40.50 -69.61
CA ALA A 214 50.90 -40.31 -68.81
C ALA A 214 50.78 -38.85 -68.35
N GLU A 215 51.86 -38.28 -67.85
CA GLU A 215 51.96 -36.91 -67.36
C GLU A 215 51.85 -35.91 -68.50
N ALA A 216 52.47 -36.19 -69.66
CA ALA A 216 52.34 -35.37 -70.86
C ALA A 216 50.90 -35.34 -71.40
N TYR A 217 50.22 -36.49 -71.45
CA TYR A 217 48.80 -36.54 -71.79
C TYR A 217 47.96 -35.79 -70.75
N LYS A 218 48.22 -35.95 -69.45
CA LYS A 218 47.47 -35.24 -68.39
C LYS A 218 47.63 -33.73 -68.50
N LEU A 219 48.86 -33.20 -68.66
CA LEU A 219 49.11 -31.77 -68.85
C LEU A 219 48.48 -31.19 -70.13
N MET A 220 48.46 -31.97 -71.22
CA MET A 220 47.72 -31.59 -72.44
C MET A 220 46.21 -31.61 -72.21
N GLY A 221 45.70 -32.60 -71.49
CA GLY A 221 44.29 -32.70 -71.08
C GLY A 221 43.84 -31.50 -70.25
N ASP A 222 44.60 -31.17 -69.20
CA ASP A 222 44.37 -29.99 -68.36
C ASP A 222 44.29 -28.73 -69.22
N HIS A 223 45.25 -28.52 -70.13
CA HIS A 223 45.26 -27.32 -70.96
C HIS A 223 44.06 -27.23 -71.90
N PHE A 224 43.59 -28.36 -72.46
CA PHE A 224 42.38 -28.34 -73.26
C PHE A 224 41.12 -28.15 -72.41
N PHE A 225 41.10 -28.65 -71.18
CA PHE A 225 40.01 -28.41 -70.23
C PHE A 225 39.90 -26.92 -69.87
N ASP A 226 41.01 -26.28 -69.51
CA ASP A 226 41.10 -24.84 -69.19
C ASP A 226 40.81 -23.91 -70.38
N GLN A 227 40.57 -24.46 -71.57
CA GLN A 227 40.22 -23.74 -72.80
C GLN A 227 38.82 -24.11 -73.32
N ASP A 228 38.02 -24.85 -72.54
CA ASP A 228 36.69 -25.37 -72.92
C ASP A 228 36.72 -26.28 -74.17
N LEU A 229 37.86 -26.91 -74.43
CA LEU A 229 38.08 -27.85 -75.54
C LEU A 229 37.86 -29.28 -75.06
N LEU A 230 36.68 -29.53 -74.48
CA LEU A 230 36.29 -30.75 -73.75
C LEU A 230 36.61 -32.06 -74.51
N ILE A 231 36.32 -32.14 -75.80
CA ILE A 231 36.64 -33.30 -76.66
C ILE A 231 38.15 -33.59 -76.69
N ALA A 232 38.98 -32.56 -76.76
CA ALA A 232 40.44 -32.69 -76.75
C ALA A 232 40.97 -33.00 -75.34
N ALA A 233 40.33 -32.46 -74.29
CA ALA A 233 40.63 -32.81 -72.91
C ALA A 233 40.36 -34.31 -72.66
N ARG A 234 39.13 -34.77 -72.96
CA ARG A 234 38.68 -36.17 -72.90
C ARG A 234 39.65 -37.11 -73.60
N GLN A 235 39.98 -36.83 -74.87
CA GLN A 235 40.88 -37.67 -75.66
C GLN A 235 42.27 -37.81 -75.01
N ASN A 236 42.76 -36.78 -74.31
CA ASN A 236 44.05 -36.85 -73.62
C ASN A 236 43.94 -37.61 -72.29
N TYR A 237 42.91 -37.39 -71.47
CA TYR A 237 42.70 -38.19 -70.25
C TYR A 237 42.42 -39.67 -70.55
N ASP A 238 41.69 -39.99 -71.63
CA ASP A 238 41.51 -41.35 -72.13
C ASP A 238 42.84 -42.03 -72.50
N ASN A 239 43.82 -41.26 -73.01
CA ASN A 239 45.16 -41.80 -73.24
C ASN A 239 45.92 -42.10 -71.93
N VAL A 240 45.68 -41.35 -70.84
CA VAL A 240 46.21 -41.68 -69.50
C VAL A 240 45.67 -43.03 -69.01
N MET A 241 44.48 -43.45 -69.46
CA MET A 241 43.90 -44.75 -69.06
C MET A 241 44.75 -45.97 -69.45
N GLN A 242 45.67 -45.80 -70.41
CA GLN A 242 46.63 -46.83 -70.82
C GLN A 242 47.75 -47.07 -69.77
N PHE A 243 47.86 -46.21 -68.75
CA PHE A 243 48.92 -46.20 -67.74
C PHE A 243 48.36 -46.35 -66.30
N PRO A 244 47.72 -47.49 -65.93
CA PRO A 244 46.99 -47.69 -64.67
C PRO A 244 47.82 -47.66 -63.37
N ASN A 245 49.15 -47.55 -63.52
CA ASN A 245 50.14 -47.47 -62.46
C ASN A 245 50.90 -46.12 -62.46
N SER A 246 50.50 -45.15 -63.29
CA SER A 246 51.01 -43.77 -63.22
C SER A 246 50.35 -43.02 -62.07
N ASP A 247 51.07 -42.09 -61.45
CA ASP A 247 50.55 -41.33 -60.29
C ASP A 247 49.35 -40.45 -60.70
N VAL A 248 49.39 -39.91 -61.92
CA VAL A 248 48.31 -39.11 -62.53
C VAL A 248 47.08 -39.91 -62.99
N TYR A 249 47.06 -41.23 -62.85
CA TYR A 249 45.96 -42.06 -63.34
C TYR A 249 44.62 -41.75 -62.65
N LEU A 250 44.63 -41.54 -61.33
CA LEU A 250 43.42 -41.19 -60.58
C LEU A 250 42.97 -39.77 -60.89
N ASP A 251 43.92 -38.84 -60.99
CA ASP A 251 43.63 -37.44 -61.36
C ASP A 251 42.99 -37.37 -62.76
N ALA A 252 43.42 -38.20 -63.72
CA ALA A 252 42.81 -38.25 -65.05
C ALA A 252 41.38 -38.85 -65.06
N ILE A 253 41.04 -39.82 -64.19
CA ILE A 253 39.65 -40.28 -64.04
C ILE A 253 38.79 -39.18 -63.39
N TYR A 254 39.33 -38.51 -62.38
CA TYR A 254 38.67 -37.39 -61.72
C TYR A 254 38.39 -36.22 -62.71
N MET A 255 39.38 -35.86 -63.54
CA MET A 255 39.21 -34.87 -64.60
C MET A 255 38.21 -35.32 -65.68
N LEU A 256 38.09 -36.62 -65.99
CA LEU A 256 37.03 -37.12 -66.87
C LEU A 256 35.64 -36.88 -66.26
N GLY A 257 35.46 -37.00 -64.94
CA GLY A 257 34.20 -36.66 -64.27
C GLY A 257 33.83 -35.18 -64.40
N TRP A 258 34.81 -34.28 -64.39
CA TRP A 258 34.60 -32.85 -64.67
C TRP A 258 34.35 -32.55 -66.16
N VAL A 259 34.94 -33.30 -67.08
CA VAL A 259 34.56 -33.23 -68.51
C VAL A 259 33.13 -33.73 -68.72
N ASP A 260 32.75 -34.82 -68.04
CA ASP A 260 31.39 -35.36 -68.08
C ASP A 260 30.37 -34.33 -67.55
N ILE A 261 30.65 -33.63 -66.44
CA ILE A 261 29.84 -32.48 -65.96
C ILE A 261 29.72 -31.39 -67.04
N ASN A 262 30.83 -30.93 -67.62
CA ASN A 262 30.83 -29.82 -68.58
C ASN A 262 30.18 -30.19 -69.93
N GLU A 263 30.16 -31.47 -70.31
CA GLU A 263 29.41 -31.99 -71.47
C GLU A 263 27.93 -32.30 -71.13
N GLY A 264 27.54 -32.21 -69.86
CA GLY A 264 26.17 -32.48 -69.37
C GLY A 264 25.82 -33.95 -69.15
N ASP A 265 26.81 -34.85 -69.15
CA ASP A 265 26.67 -36.27 -68.86
C ASP A 265 26.86 -36.55 -67.36
N PHE A 266 25.89 -36.13 -66.56
CA PHE A 266 25.93 -36.28 -65.09
C PHE A 266 25.95 -37.75 -64.64
N GLU A 267 25.42 -38.68 -65.45
CA GLU A 267 25.53 -40.12 -65.21
C GLU A 267 26.97 -40.63 -65.43
N GLY A 268 27.62 -40.17 -66.51
CA GLY A 268 29.05 -40.37 -66.74
C GLY A 268 29.89 -39.83 -65.58
N ALA A 269 29.62 -38.60 -65.15
CA ALA A 269 30.35 -37.93 -64.07
C ALA A 269 30.29 -38.73 -62.76
N LEU A 270 29.08 -39.15 -62.34
CA LEU A 270 28.91 -40.04 -61.19
C LEU A 270 29.72 -41.33 -61.35
N ALA A 271 29.68 -41.97 -62.52
CA ALA A 271 30.44 -43.19 -62.78
C ALA A 271 31.97 -43.00 -62.68
N GLN A 272 32.52 -41.86 -63.11
CA GLN A 272 33.95 -41.58 -62.96
C GLN A 272 34.31 -41.28 -61.49
N PHE A 273 33.58 -40.39 -60.80
CA PHE A 273 33.88 -40.07 -59.40
C PHE A 273 33.74 -41.30 -58.50
N GLN A 274 32.72 -42.14 -58.70
CA GLN A 274 32.54 -43.39 -57.95
C GLN A 274 33.67 -44.39 -58.26
N ARG A 275 34.19 -44.40 -59.50
CA ARG A 275 35.37 -45.17 -59.88
C ARG A 275 36.66 -44.62 -59.25
N VAL A 276 36.81 -43.30 -59.05
CA VAL A 276 37.93 -42.72 -58.28
C VAL A 276 37.87 -43.20 -56.84
N VAL A 277 36.75 -42.97 -56.14
CA VAL A 277 36.54 -43.41 -54.74
C VAL A 277 36.78 -44.91 -54.58
N GLY A 278 36.11 -45.74 -55.38
CA GLY A 278 36.24 -47.20 -55.30
C GLY A 278 37.64 -47.72 -55.66
N THR A 279 38.41 -47.01 -56.49
CA THR A 279 39.81 -47.36 -56.78
C THR A 279 40.74 -46.92 -55.65
N ILE A 280 40.47 -45.78 -55.02
CA ILE A 280 41.18 -45.30 -53.83
C ILE A 280 40.97 -46.27 -52.67
N ASP A 281 39.74 -46.69 -52.38
CA ASP A 281 39.45 -47.57 -51.23
C ASP A 281 40.09 -48.96 -51.37
N GLN A 282 40.24 -49.46 -52.60
CA GLN A 282 40.97 -50.70 -52.89
C GLN A 282 42.50 -50.55 -52.77
N ARG A 283 43.04 -49.34 -53.01
CA ARG A 283 44.50 -49.08 -53.00
C ARG A 283 44.99 -48.46 -51.68
N ASN A 284 44.11 -47.86 -50.89
CA ASN A 284 44.38 -47.05 -49.69
C ASN A 284 45.41 -45.92 -49.93
N VAL A 285 45.13 -45.05 -50.92
CA VAL A 285 45.98 -43.92 -51.34
C VAL A 285 45.13 -42.66 -51.63
N ARG A 286 45.72 -41.46 -51.60
CA ARG A 286 45.06 -40.18 -51.96
C ARG A 286 43.69 -39.93 -51.27
N PRO A 287 43.60 -39.97 -49.91
CA PRO A 287 42.35 -39.71 -49.18
C PRO A 287 41.81 -38.28 -49.39
N ASP A 288 42.68 -37.35 -49.77
CA ASP A 288 42.37 -36.02 -50.32
C ASP A 288 41.39 -36.09 -51.50
N LEU A 289 41.81 -36.71 -52.61
CA LEU A 289 41.04 -36.86 -53.84
C LEU A 289 39.75 -37.68 -53.65
N ARG A 290 39.76 -38.64 -52.72
CA ARG A 290 38.56 -39.39 -52.32
C ARG A 290 37.48 -38.46 -51.77
N ARG A 291 37.83 -37.65 -50.77
CA ARG A 291 36.92 -36.70 -50.12
C ARG A 291 36.43 -35.63 -51.09
N GLN A 292 37.30 -35.17 -51.98
CA GLN A 292 36.94 -34.24 -53.05
C GLN A 292 35.91 -34.87 -54.00
N SER A 293 36.19 -36.06 -54.54
CA SER A 293 35.27 -36.81 -55.40
C SER A 293 33.91 -37.07 -54.74
N LEU A 294 33.87 -37.35 -53.43
CA LEU A 294 32.63 -37.53 -52.66
C LEU A 294 31.83 -36.23 -52.46
N ASN A 295 32.44 -35.06 -52.49
CA ASN A 295 31.73 -33.78 -52.50
C ASN A 295 31.24 -33.44 -53.92
N ASP A 296 32.11 -33.58 -54.93
CA ASP A 296 31.84 -33.17 -56.32
C ASP A 296 30.70 -33.99 -56.96
N MET A 297 30.51 -35.23 -56.53
CA MET A 297 29.32 -36.03 -56.84
C MET A 297 28.00 -35.27 -56.58
N LEU A 298 27.94 -34.34 -55.63
CA LEU A 298 26.73 -33.56 -55.36
C LEU A 298 26.32 -32.63 -56.51
N LEU A 299 27.25 -32.19 -57.35
CA LEU A 299 26.93 -31.45 -58.57
C LEU A 299 26.11 -32.31 -59.52
N ALA A 300 26.58 -33.54 -59.79
CA ALA A 300 25.90 -34.47 -60.67
C ALA A 300 24.63 -35.10 -60.03
N TYR A 301 24.62 -35.34 -58.71
CA TYR A 301 23.43 -35.81 -57.98
C TYR A 301 22.30 -34.78 -57.91
N ALA A 302 22.56 -33.49 -58.16
CA ALA A 302 21.48 -32.50 -58.31
C ALA A 302 20.82 -32.54 -59.69
N GLU A 303 21.43 -33.19 -60.69
CA GLU A 303 21.02 -33.12 -62.12
C GLU A 303 20.47 -34.44 -62.68
N VAL A 304 20.48 -35.54 -61.91
CA VAL A 304 20.02 -36.86 -62.36
C VAL A 304 18.68 -37.27 -61.73
N ASP A 305 17.87 -38.03 -62.48
CA ASP A 305 16.62 -38.60 -61.99
C ASP A 305 16.80 -39.34 -60.64
N SER A 306 15.94 -39.02 -59.67
CA SER A 306 15.99 -39.52 -58.29
C SER A 306 17.34 -39.25 -57.60
N GLY A 307 17.95 -38.11 -57.89
CA GLY A 307 19.32 -37.78 -57.52
C GLY A 307 19.58 -37.81 -56.02
N TRP A 308 18.72 -37.19 -55.20
CA TRP A 308 18.88 -37.20 -53.74
C TRP A 308 18.65 -38.59 -53.14
N GLN A 309 17.72 -39.39 -53.67
CA GLN A 309 17.48 -40.76 -53.21
C GLN A 309 18.69 -41.67 -53.53
N ARG A 310 19.35 -41.44 -54.67
CA ARG A 310 20.57 -42.15 -55.09
C ARG A 310 21.80 -41.71 -54.29
N ALA A 311 21.96 -40.42 -54.04
CA ALA A 311 22.99 -39.86 -53.17
C ALA A 311 22.88 -40.44 -51.75
N ARG A 312 21.65 -40.49 -51.19
CA ARG A 312 21.38 -41.13 -49.90
C ARG A 312 21.89 -42.56 -49.88
N ALA A 313 21.44 -43.40 -50.82
CA ALA A 313 21.78 -44.81 -50.85
C ALA A 313 23.31 -45.03 -50.95
N TYR A 314 23.99 -44.27 -51.80
CA TYR A 314 25.45 -44.38 -51.98
C TYR A 314 26.22 -44.00 -50.71
N TYR A 315 25.92 -42.85 -50.09
CA TYR A 315 26.61 -42.42 -48.87
C TYR A 315 26.22 -43.26 -47.64
N GLU A 316 24.98 -43.72 -47.54
CA GLU A 316 24.51 -44.55 -46.42
C GLU A 316 25.12 -45.96 -46.44
N GLU A 317 25.35 -46.55 -47.63
CA GLU A 317 26.03 -47.84 -47.79
C GLU A 317 27.56 -47.74 -47.67
N GLY A 318 28.18 -46.68 -48.21
CA GLY A 318 29.64 -46.51 -48.24
C GLY A 318 30.26 -45.84 -47.00
N GLU A 319 29.65 -44.75 -46.52
CA GLU A 319 30.23 -43.87 -45.49
C GLU A 319 29.45 -43.89 -44.17
N GLY A 320 28.19 -44.29 -44.21
CA GLY A 320 27.28 -44.38 -43.07
C GLY A 320 26.38 -43.16 -42.86
N GLU A 321 25.46 -43.30 -41.91
CA GLU A 321 24.32 -42.38 -41.72
C GLU A 321 24.74 -40.92 -41.45
N GLU A 322 25.79 -40.66 -40.67
CA GLU A 322 26.20 -39.29 -40.37
C GLU A 322 26.71 -38.53 -41.61
N PHE A 323 27.59 -39.16 -42.40
CA PHE A 323 28.13 -38.54 -43.61
C PHE A 323 27.05 -38.36 -44.68
N MET A 324 26.15 -39.35 -44.83
CA MET A 324 24.96 -39.22 -45.67
C MET A 324 24.13 -37.98 -45.29
N ARG A 325 23.88 -37.75 -44.00
CA ARG A 325 23.11 -36.58 -43.54
C ARG A 325 23.84 -35.26 -43.83
N GLN A 326 25.16 -35.22 -43.71
CA GLN A 326 25.96 -34.04 -44.06
C GLN A 326 25.87 -33.72 -45.56
N GLN A 327 26.10 -34.72 -46.43
CA GLN A 327 26.09 -34.51 -47.89
C GLN A 327 24.68 -34.24 -48.43
N LEU A 328 23.64 -34.87 -47.88
CA LEU A 328 22.26 -34.52 -48.23
C LEU A 328 21.84 -33.12 -47.74
N THR A 329 22.42 -32.62 -46.64
CA THR A 329 22.17 -31.22 -46.21
C THR A 329 22.73 -30.25 -47.25
N ARG A 330 23.96 -30.49 -47.74
CA ARG A 330 24.55 -29.72 -48.85
C ARG A 330 23.76 -29.84 -50.16
N LEU A 331 23.27 -31.03 -50.48
CA LEU A 331 22.42 -31.24 -51.66
C LEU A 331 21.10 -30.45 -51.56
N SER A 332 20.50 -30.35 -50.38
CA SER A 332 19.32 -29.50 -50.13
C SER A 332 19.58 -28.02 -50.38
N GLY A 333 20.81 -27.54 -50.11
CA GLY A 333 21.27 -26.20 -50.49
C GLY A 333 21.43 -26.06 -52.01
N ARG A 334 22.10 -27.02 -52.67
CA ARG A 334 22.27 -27.00 -54.13
C ARG A 334 20.95 -27.06 -54.90
N LEU A 335 19.95 -27.80 -54.40
CA LEU A 335 18.61 -27.82 -54.99
C LEU A 335 17.89 -26.46 -54.86
N ASP A 336 18.18 -25.69 -53.81
CA ASP A 336 17.68 -24.32 -53.61
C ASP A 336 18.30 -23.34 -54.63
N GLU A 337 19.64 -23.35 -54.74
CA GLU A 337 20.42 -22.55 -55.71
C GLU A 337 19.93 -22.75 -57.15
N GLN A 338 19.37 -23.92 -57.45
CA GLN A 338 18.90 -24.32 -58.78
C GLN A 338 17.37 -24.18 -58.97
N GLY A 339 16.61 -23.78 -57.94
CA GLY A 339 15.14 -23.69 -58.00
C GLY A 339 14.44 -25.05 -58.17
N LYS A 340 15.04 -26.14 -57.69
CA LYS A 340 14.50 -27.52 -57.74
C LYS A 340 13.66 -27.83 -56.49
N ASP A 341 12.72 -26.93 -56.21
CA ASP A 341 11.98 -26.88 -54.95
C ASP A 341 11.13 -28.13 -54.65
N GLU A 342 10.56 -28.80 -55.65
CA GLU A 342 9.82 -30.07 -55.44
C GLU A 342 10.75 -31.18 -54.90
N GLU A 343 11.96 -31.32 -55.46
CA GLU A 343 12.95 -32.30 -54.99
C GLU A 343 13.51 -31.92 -53.61
N ARG A 344 13.72 -30.61 -53.37
CA ARG A 344 14.11 -30.07 -52.06
C ARG A 344 13.03 -30.38 -51.00
N VAL A 345 11.75 -30.19 -51.32
CA VAL A 345 10.62 -30.56 -50.46
C VAL A 345 10.59 -32.07 -50.18
N GLU A 346 10.79 -32.93 -51.17
CA GLU A 346 10.86 -34.39 -50.94
C GLU A 346 12.02 -34.77 -49.98
N LEU A 347 13.20 -34.17 -50.18
CA LEU A 347 14.39 -34.41 -49.38
C LEU A 347 14.23 -33.91 -47.92
N LEU A 348 13.68 -32.71 -47.75
CA LEU A 348 13.36 -32.15 -46.44
C LEU A 348 12.26 -32.96 -45.74
N ALA A 349 11.24 -33.39 -46.48
CA ALA A 349 10.22 -34.32 -45.97
C ALA A 349 10.82 -35.68 -45.56
N TYR A 350 11.84 -36.19 -46.25
CA TYR A 350 12.58 -37.37 -45.80
C TYR A 350 13.29 -37.12 -44.46
N PHE A 351 14.02 -36.01 -44.29
CA PHE A 351 14.64 -35.68 -43.00
C PHE A 351 13.58 -35.53 -41.88
N ILE A 352 12.51 -34.79 -42.14
CA ILE A 352 11.37 -34.55 -41.23
C ILE A 352 10.71 -35.85 -40.76
N ASN A 353 10.56 -36.84 -41.65
CA ASN A 353 9.92 -38.12 -41.30
C ASN A 353 10.90 -39.15 -40.72
N ARG A 354 12.18 -39.13 -41.11
CA ARG A 354 13.22 -40.07 -40.64
C ARG A 354 13.79 -39.67 -39.27
N TYR A 355 13.89 -38.38 -39.00
CA TYR A 355 14.46 -37.78 -37.79
C TYR A 355 13.47 -36.78 -37.15
N PRO A 356 12.30 -37.25 -36.66
CA PRO A 356 11.30 -36.34 -36.11
C PRO A 356 11.84 -35.51 -34.94
N MET A 357 12.72 -36.08 -34.11
CA MET A 357 13.30 -35.48 -32.90
C MET A 357 14.77 -35.04 -33.05
N ASP A 358 15.15 -34.39 -34.15
CA ASP A 358 16.47 -33.74 -34.30
C ASP A 358 16.34 -32.22 -34.06
N ASP A 359 17.33 -31.56 -33.45
CA ASP A 359 17.31 -30.10 -33.23
C ASP A 359 17.06 -29.29 -34.53
N ARG A 360 17.44 -29.83 -35.70
CA ARG A 360 17.22 -29.17 -37.00
C ARG A 360 15.79 -29.26 -37.54
N ARG A 361 14.85 -29.92 -36.83
CA ARG A 361 13.43 -30.04 -37.24
C ARG A 361 12.85 -28.72 -37.74
N VAL A 362 13.04 -27.66 -36.94
CA VAL A 362 12.57 -26.29 -37.26
C VAL A 362 13.21 -25.76 -38.54
N THR A 363 14.50 -26.02 -38.77
CA THR A 363 15.22 -25.57 -39.97
C THR A 363 14.66 -26.24 -41.23
N TRP A 364 14.38 -27.54 -41.18
CA TRP A 364 13.79 -28.26 -42.32
C TRP A 364 12.33 -27.83 -42.57
N SER A 365 11.57 -27.51 -41.52
CA SER A 365 10.23 -26.92 -41.66
C SER A 365 10.27 -25.52 -42.27
N GLU A 366 11.19 -24.65 -41.85
CA GLU A 366 11.43 -23.33 -42.47
C GLU A 366 11.77 -23.47 -43.96
N GLN A 367 12.76 -24.30 -44.31
CA GLN A 367 13.17 -24.54 -45.70
C GLN A 367 12.07 -25.20 -46.55
N SER A 368 11.20 -26.02 -45.94
CA SER A 368 10.06 -26.62 -46.66
C SER A 368 9.00 -25.57 -47.03
N LEU A 369 8.72 -24.60 -46.14
CA LEU A 369 7.76 -23.52 -46.42
C LEU A 369 8.29 -22.56 -47.47
N ASP A 370 9.57 -22.17 -47.39
CA ASP A 370 10.29 -21.41 -48.41
C ASP A 370 10.17 -22.06 -49.81
N SER A 371 10.43 -23.37 -49.92
CA SER A 371 10.22 -24.08 -51.20
C SER A 371 8.75 -24.18 -51.63
N TYR A 372 7.79 -24.35 -50.72
CA TYR A 372 6.36 -24.31 -51.10
C TYR A 372 5.92 -22.93 -51.61
N GLU A 373 6.48 -21.85 -51.05
CA GLU A 373 6.22 -20.48 -51.54
C GLU A 373 6.84 -20.25 -52.92
N LYS A 374 8.07 -20.73 -53.17
CA LYS A 374 8.73 -20.72 -54.49
C LYS A 374 7.96 -21.52 -55.56
N ILE A 375 7.39 -22.66 -55.20
CA ILE A 375 6.50 -23.46 -56.07
C ILE A 375 5.19 -22.71 -56.38
N GLY A 376 4.71 -21.88 -55.44
CA GLY A 376 3.44 -21.14 -55.55
C GLY A 376 2.20 -21.98 -55.24
N ASP A 377 2.35 -23.18 -54.67
CA ASP A 377 1.23 -24.04 -54.24
C ASP A 377 0.80 -23.67 -52.82
N TRP A 378 -0.18 -22.77 -52.72
CA TRP A 378 -0.72 -22.33 -51.44
C TRP A 378 -1.43 -23.44 -50.64
N GLU A 379 -2.07 -24.41 -51.32
CA GLU A 379 -2.78 -25.49 -50.62
C GLU A 379 -1.78 -26.40 -49.90
N ARG A 380 -0.64 -26.70 -50.54
CA ARG A 380 0.49 -27.38 -49.90
C ARG A 380 1.16 -26.52 -48.83
N TYR A 381 1.40 -25.23 -49.08
CA TYR A 381 1.99 -24.32 -48.09
C TYR A 381 1.15 -24.29 -46.80
N GLU A 382 -0.15 -24.00 -46.91
CA GLU A 382 -1.05 -23.86 -45.76
C GLU A 382 -1.19 -25.20 -44.99
N ALA A 383 -1.33 -26.32 -45.70
CA ALA A 383 -1.37 -27.65 -45.07
C ALA A 383 -0.07 -28.01 -44.35
N ALA A 384 1.09 -27.66 -44.93
CA ALA A 384 2.39 -27.88 -44.29
C ALA A 384 2.60 -26.96 -43.09
N ALA A 385 2.28 -25.67 -43.22
CA ALA A 385 2.40 -24.65 -42.18
C ALA A 385 1.56 -24.99 -40.96
N ARG A 386 0.26 -25.28 -41.13
CA ARG A 386 -0.64 -25.68 -40.02
C ARG A 386 -0.16 -26.96 -39.32
N ARG A 387 0.36 -27.94 -40.07
CA ARG A 387 0.97 -29.16 -39.52
C ARG A 387 2.24 -28.86 -38.72
N PHE A 388 3.13 -28.01 -39.23
CA PHE A 388 4.37 -27.66 -38.53
C PHE A 388 4.10 -26.83 -37.28
N VAL A 389 3.11 -25.92 -37.29
CA VAL A 389 2.65 -25.22 -36.10
C VAL A 389 2.13 -26.20 -35.05
N ALA A 390 1.25 -27.15 -35.41
CA ALA A 390 0.72 -28.13 -34.47
C ALA A 390 1.79 -29.06 -33.84
N ASP A 391 2.89 -29.31 -34.55
CA ASP A 391 4.00 -30.19 -34.15
C ASP A 391 5.09 -29.47 -33.33
N LEU A 392 5.40 -28.22 -33.67
CA LEU A 392 6.50 -27.42 -33.12
C LEU A 392 6.07 -26.34 -32.12
N HIS A 393 4.77 -26.09 -31.97
CA HIS A 393 4.23 -25.18 -30.94
C HIS A 393 4.51 -25.72 -29.52
N GLY A 394 4.43 -24.87 -28.49
CA GLY A 394 4.66 -25.22 -27.08
C GLY A 394 3.92 -26.47 -26.56
N SER A 395 2.76 -26.79 -27.14
CA SER A 395 1.94 -27.96 -26.83
C SER A 395 2.27 -29.24 -27.65
N GLY A 396 3.14 -29.14 -28.65
CA GLY A 396 3.48 -30.21 -29.59
C GLY A 396 4.49 -31.22 -29.02
N GLU A 397 4.47 -32.45 -29.55
CA GLU A 397 5.32 -33.55 -29.05
C GLU A 397 6.81 -33.22 -29.19
N TRP A 398 7.21 -32.59 -30.30
CA TRP A 398 8.59 -32.19 -30.51
C TRP A 398 9.04 -31.10 -29.53
N PHE A 399 8.23 -30.06 -29.33
CA PHE A 399 8.58 -28.97 -28.41
C PHE A 399 8.73 -29.49 -26.98
N GLN A 400 7.79 -30.32 -26.51
CA GLN A 400 7.85 -30.91 -25.17
C GLN A 400 9.11 -31.77 -24.96
N ALA A 401 9.65 -32.41 -26.01
CA ALA A 401 10.92 -33.13 -25.95
C ALA A 401 12.16 -32.21 -25.91
N HIS A 402 12.08 -30.98 -26.43
CA HIS A 402 13.21 -30.04 -26.56
C HIS A 402 13.13 -28.82 -25.63
N ALA A 403 12.06 -28.65 -24.85
CA ALA A 403 11.80 -27.49 -23.99
C ALA A 403 12.89 -27.20 -22.94
N ALA A 404 13.76 -28.17 -22.63
CA ALA A 404 14.92 -27.97 -21.76
C ALA A 404 16.11 -27.26 -22.44
N ASN A 405 16.08 -27.10 -23.77
CA ASN A 405 17.07 -26.36 -24.55
C ASN A 405 16.45 -25.03 -25.01
N GLU A 406 16.63 -23.99 -24.20
CA GLU A 406 16.10 -22.63 -24.38
C GLU A 406 16.25 -22.12 -25.82
N ARG A 407 17.46 -22.21 -26.41
CA ARG A 407 17.72 -21.75 -27.79
C ARG A 407 16.88 -22.50 -28.84
N THR A 408 16.70 -23.81 -28.67
CA THR A 408 15.90 -24.64 -29.58
C THR A 408 14.40 -24.35 -29.39
N ALA A 409 13.95 -24.16 -28.14
CA ALA A 409 12.57 -23.80 -27.81
C ALA A 409 12.18 -22.42 -28.34
N THR A 410 12.96 -21.36 -28.05
CA THR A 410 12.70 -19.99 -28.53
C THR A 410 12.62 -19.91 -30.05
N ARG A 411 13.50 -20.62 -30.78
CA ARG A 411 13.43 -20.67 -32.25
C ARG A 411 12.14 -21.33 -32.74
N ALA A 412 11.66 -22.37 -32.07
CA ALA A 412 10.41 -23.05 -32.44
C ALA A 412 9.17 -22.19 -32.15
N SER A 413 9.12 -21.49 -31.00
CA SER A 413 8.06 -20.51 -30.71
C SER A 413 8.02 -19.43 -31.79
N ALA A 414 9.12 -18.72 -32.01
CA ALA A 414 9.20 -17.63 -32.99
C ALA A 414 8.91 -18.10 -34.43
N PHE A 415 9.33 -19.32 -34.81
CA PHE A 415 8.97 -19.91 -36.09
C PHE A 415 7.46 -20.14 -36.22
N THR A 416 6.85 -20.79 -35.23
CA THR A 416 5.42 -21.18 -35.31
C THR A 416 4.49 -19.98 -35.24
N GLU A 417 4.79 -19.00 -34.40
CA GLU A 417 4.08 -17.72 -34.28
C GLU A 417 4.10 -16.93 -35.59
N ARG A 418 5.29 -16.63 -36.11
CA ARG A 418 5.50 -15.92 -37.39
C ARG A 418 4.81 -16.64 -38.56
N THR A 419 4.89 -17.97 -38.59
CA THR A 419 4.24 -18.79 -39.62
C THR A 419 2.72 -18.67 -39.56
N PHE A 420 2.13 -18.68 -38.36
CA PHE A 420 0.68 -18.64 -38.18
C PHE A 420 0.11 -17.24 -38.48
N LEU A 421 0.81 -16.17 -38.07
CA LEU A 421 0.48 -14.79 -38.44
C LEU A 421 0.57 -14.54 -39.95
N PHE A 422 1.54 -15.14 -40.64
CA PHE A 422 1.64 -15.07 -42.09
C PHE A 422 0.44 -15.73 -42.79
N LEU A 423 -0.07 -16.87 -42.30
CA LEU A 423 -1.30 -17.48 -42.82
C LEU A 423 -2.51 -16.54 -42.67
N ILE A 424 -2.69 -15.98 -41.47
CA ILE A 424 -3.78 -15.03 -41.14
C ILE A 424 -3.76 -13.85 -42.11
N ASN A 425 -2.63 -13.14 -42.20
CA ASN A 425 -2.48 -11.96 -43.04
C ASN A 425 -2.64 -12.29 -44.54
N ARG A 426 -2.01 -13.37 -45.01
CA ARG A 426 -2.08 -13.78 -46.43
C ARG A 426 -3.50 -14.14 -46.86
N ASN A 427 -4.27 -14.79 -45.99
CA ASN A 427 -5.68 -15.14 -46.23
C ASN A 427 -6.60 -13.91 -46.09
N TYR A 428 -6.35 -12.98 -45.17
CA TYR A 428 -7.07 -11.70 -45.08
C TYR A 428 -6.90 -10.87 -46.36
N ILE A 429 -5.66 -10.71 -46.84
CA ILE A 429 -5.36 -9.99 -48.09
C ILE A 429 -6.02 -10.66 -49.31
N GLU A 430 -6.16 -12.00 -49.32
CA GLU A 430 -6.89 -12.68 -50.40
C GLU A 430 -8.40 -12.49 -50.30
N ALA A 431 -8.96 -12.47 -49.08
CA ALA A 431 -10.37 -12.14 -48.88
C ALA A 431 -10.70 -10.72 -49.35
N GLU A 432 -9.86 -9.72 -49.06
CA GLU A 432 -10.01 -8.35 -49.58
C GLU A 432 -9.96 -8.27 -51.13
N ARG A 433 -9.26 -9.19 -51.80
CA ARG A 433 -9.25 -9.26 -53.28
C ARG A 433 -10.53 -9.85 -53.87
N LEU A 434 -11.27 -10.68 -53.13
CA LEU A 434 -12.42 -11.46 -53.61
C LEU A 434 -13.74 -10.66 -53.73
N THR A 435 -13.68 -9.35 -53.92
CA THR A 435 -14.84 -8.43 -54.04
C THR A 435 -15.87 -8.76 -55.12
N THR A 436 -15.58 -9.67 -56.05
CA THR A 436 -16.52 -10.15 -57.08
C THR A 436 -17.11 -11.53 -56.76
N MET A 437 -16.74 -12.14 -55.63
CA MET A 437 -17.15 -13.48 -55.19
C MET A 437 -17.57 -13.45 -53.71
N PRO A 438 -18.65 -12.73 -53.35
CA PRO A 438 -18.98 -12.40 -51.95
C PRO A 438 -19.14 -13.64 -51.05
N GLN A 439 -19.68 -14.75 -51.55
CA GLN A 439 -19.76 -16.00 -50.77
C GLN A 439 -18.37 -16.54 -50.39
N ARG A 440 -17.42 -16.57 -51.34
CA ARG A 440 -16.06 -17.06 -51.09
C ARG A 440 -15.23 -16.07 -50.28
N GLN A 441 -15.48 -14.77 -50.43
CA GLN A 441 -14.93 -13.72 -49.59
C GLN A 441 -15.39 -13.89 -48.12
N PHE A 442 -16.70 -14.09 -47.90
CA PHE A 442 -17.27 -14.33 -46.58
C PHE A 442 -16.74 -15.63 -45.94
N GLU A 443 -16.68 -16.74 -46.69
CA GLU A 443 -16.04 -17.99 -46.24
C GLU A 443 -14.61 -17.75 -45.73
N LEU A 444 -13.81 -16.99 -46.48
CA LEU A 444 -12.41 -16.74 -46.14
C LEU A 444 -12.26 -15.76 -44.96
N TYR A 445 -13.10 -14.73 -44.83
CA TYR A 445 -13.15 -13.90 -43.61
C TYR A 445 -13.55 -14.73 -42.38
N ASN A 446 -14.46 -15.70 -42.52
CA ASN A 446 -14.80 -16.62 -41.42
C ASN A 446 -13.64 -17.53 -41.04
N GLN A 447 -12.88 -18.02 -42.03
CA GLN A 447 -11.67 -18.80 -41.79
C GLN A 447 -10.61 -17.97 -41.06
N VAL A 448 -10.32 -16.75 -41.53
CA VAL A 448 -9.38 -15.83 -40.88
C VAL A 448 -9.85 -15.46 -39.46
N ALA A 449 -11.16 -15.27 -39.25
CA ALA A 449 -11.73 -15.00 -37.92
C ALA A 449 -11.68 -16.21 -36.96
N ALA A 450 -11.56 -17.43 -37.49
CA ALA A 450 -11.26 -18.64 -36.71
C ALA A 450 -9.76 -18.79 -36.46
N ASP A 451 -8.92 -18.44 -37.43
CA ASP A 451 -7.46 -18.45 -37.30
C ASP A 451 -7.00 -17.41 -36.25
N PHE A 452 -7.53 -16.20 -36.23
CA PHE A 452 -7.30 -15.24 -35.14
C PHE A 452 -7.67 -15.83 -33.77
N ALA A 453 -8.85 -16.45 -33.63
CA ALA A 453 -9.26 -17.08 -32.38
C ALA A 453 -8.34 -18.23 -31.93
N GLU A 454 -7.79 -18.99 -32.89
CA GLU A 454 -6.79 -20.04 -32.63
C GLU A 454 -5.41 -19.46 -32.31
N PHE A 455 -5.01 -18.33 -32.90
CA PHE A 455 -3.78 -17.60 -32.55
C PHE A 455 -3.81 -17.16 -31.08
N PHE A 456 -4.89 -16.51 -30.63
CA PHE A 456 -5.03 -16.12 -29.21
C PHE A 456 -5.11 -17.31 -28.25
N ARG A 457 -5.40 -18.52 -28.74
CA ARG A 457 -5.43 -19.77 -27.95
C ARG A 457 -4.09 -20.51 -27.95
N LEU A 458 -3.26 -20.33 -28.98
CA LEU A 458 -1.94 -20.94 -29.09
C LEU A 458 -0.87 -20.08 -28.41
N PHE A 459 -0.85 -18.77 -28.68
CA PHE A 459 0.26 -17.88 -28.32
C PHE A 459 -0.13 -16.83 -27.25
N PRO A 460 -0.64 -17.20 -26.06
CA PRO A 460 -1.24 -16.28 -25.09
C PRO A 460 -0.30 -15.22 -24.48
N GLU A 461 1.01 -15.32 -24.73
CA GLU A 461 2.07 -14.44 -24.24
C GLU A 461 2.79 -13.70 -25.39
N SER A 462 2.22 -13.72 -26.60
CA SER A 462 2.78 -13.06 -27.80
C SER A 462 2.78 -11.53 -27.67
N GLU A 463 3.86 -10.88 -28.10
CA GLU A 463 3.97 -9.41 -28.16
C GLU A 463 3.03 -8.80 -29.22
N GLU A 464 2.66 -9.57 -30.24
CA GLU A 464 1.76 -9.17 -31.34
C GLU A 464 0.29 -9.10 -30.91
N PHE A 465 -0.08 -9.64 -29.73
CA PHE A 465 -1.48 -9.69 -29.25
C PHE A 465 -2.22 -8.36 -29.37
N TYR A 466 -1.50 -7.26 -29.16
CA TYR A 466 -2.03 -5.91 -29.24
C TYR A 466 -2.61 -5.59 -30.63
N ASP A 467 -1.79 -5.65 -31.68
CA ASP A 467 -2.18 -5.31 -33.04
C ASP A 467 -3.11 -6.37 -33.65
N GLN A 468 -2.92 -7.64 -33.29
CA GLN A 468 -3.81 -8.71 -33.75
C GLN A 468 -5.21 -8.62 -33.12
N SER A 469 -5.36 -8.22 -31.85
CA SER A 469 -6.70 -8.00 -31.26
C SER A 469 -7.43 -6.84 -31.94
N PHE A 470 -6.73 -5.77 -32.35
CA PHE A 470 -7.32 -4.69 -33.13
C PHE A 470 -7.78 -5.19 -34.51
N GLN A 471 -6.89 -5.86 -35.27
CA GLN A 471 -7.24 -6.40 -36.59
C GLN A 471 -8.38 -7.44 -36.54
N TYR A 472 -8.46 -8.23 -35.45
CA TYR A 472 -9.57 -9.17 -35.26
C TYR A 472 -10.89 -8.45 -34.97
N ALA A 473 -10.87 -7.37 -34.17
CA ALA A 473 -12.05 -6.54 -33.92
C ALA A 473 -12.56 -5.87 -35.21
N GLU A 474 -11.65 -5.27 -36.00
CA GLU A 474 -11.94 -4.69 -37.32
C GLU A 474 -12.57 -5.70 -38.30
N LEU A 475 -12.03 -6.92 -38.35
CA LEU A 475 -12.56 -8.03 -39.14
C LEU A 475 -13.99 -8.41 -38.71
N LEU A 476 -14.21 -8.55 -37.40
CA LEU A 476 -15.52 -8.91 -36.84
C LEU A 476 -16.56 -7.80 -37.08
N TYR A 477 -16.20 -6.55 -36.81
CA TYR A 477 -17.12 -5.41 -36.88
C TYR A 477 -17.37 -4.96 -38.33
N TYR A 478 -16.35 -4.43 -39.02
CA TYR A 478 -16.54 -3.81 -40.34
C TYR A 478 -16.65 -4.80 -41.51
N LYS A 479 -16.16 -6.04 -41.37
CA LYS A 479 -16.22 -7.03 -42.46
C LYS A 479 -17.31 -8.08 -42.27
N LEU A 480 -17.51 -8.58 -41.05
CA LEU A 480 -18.44 -9.69 -40.78
C LEU A 480 -19.82 -9.28 -40.24
N ALA A 481 -19.91 -8.25 -39.39
CA ALA A 481 -21.19 -7.73 -38.89
C ALA A 481 -21.75 -6.62 -39.82
N ASN A 482 -21.05 -5.49 -39.92
CA ASN A 482 -21.47 -4.29 -40.64
C ASN A 482 -20.91 -4.20 -42.07
N GLY A 483 -20.34 -5.29 -42.58
CA GLY A 483 -19.94 -5.43 -43.99
C GLY A 483 -21.17 -5.44 -44.89
N GLY A 484 -21.54 -4.28 -45.45
CA GLY A 484 -22.82 -4.00 -46.14
C GLY A 484 -23.19 -4.82 -47.39
N GLN A 485 -22.47 -5.90 -47.71
CA GLN A 485 -22.86 -6.92 -48.70
C GLN A 485 -23.25 -8.27 -48.05
N PHE A 486 -23.04 -8.41 -46.74
CA PHE A 486 -23.29 -9.61 -45.94
C PHE A 486 -24.34 -9.38 -44.84
N SER A 487 -24.61 -8.11 -44.50
CA SER A 487 -25.62 -7.68 -43.51
C SER A 487 -27.07 -7.73 -44.01
N ASP A 488 -27.29 -7.84 -45.33
CA ASP A 488 -28.59 -8.25 -45.87
C ASP A 488 -28.89 -9.70 -45.43
N GLU A 489 -30.16 -10.01 -45.11
CA GLU A 489 -30.63 -11.22 -44.38
C GLU A 489 -30.30 -12.61 -45.03
N LEU A 490 -29.48 -12.68 -46.08
CA LEU A 490 -29.21 -13.90 -46.86
C LEU A 490 -28.02 -14.74 -46.37
N LEU A 491 -27.10 -14.20 -45.56
CA LEU A 491 -25.81 -14.88 -45.26
C LEU A 491 -25.52 -15.17 -43.78
N ILE A 492 -26.06 -14.42 -42.82
CA ILE A 492 -25.85 -14.64 -41.38
C ILE A 492 -27.18 -14.61 -40.61
N SER A 493 -27.25 -15.37 -39.52
CA SER A 493 -28.38 -15.30 -38.59
C SER A 493 -28.24 -14.09 -37.64
N ARG A 494 -29.35 -13.63 -37.05
CA ARG A 494 -29.29 -12.62 -35.98
C ARG A 494 -28.36 -13.06 -34.84
N GLU A 495 -28.41 -14.32 -34.44
CA GLU A 495 -27.52 -14.86 -33.39
C GLU A 495 -26.04 -14.74 -33.77
N GLN A 496 -25.69 -15.01 -35.04
CA GLN A 496 -24.33 -14.91 -35.56
C GLN A 496 -23.86 -13.45 -35.67
N PHE A 497 -24.71 -12.54 -36.14
CA PHE A 497 -24.44 -11.10 -36.12
C PHE A 497 -24.21 -10.60 -34.68
N ASP A 498 -25.11 -10.94 -33.76
CA ASP A 498 -25.02 -10.52 -32.35
C ASP A 498 -23.77 -11.14 -31.66
N GLN A 499 -23.29 -12.32 -32.11
CA GLN A 499 -22.01 -12.90 -31.68
C GLN A 499 -20.79 -12.15 -32.25
N TYR A 500 -20.83 -11.67 -33.49
CA TYR A 500 -19.72 -10.87 -34.05
C TYR A 500 -19.58 -9.52 -33.37
N LEU A 501 -20.68 -8.81 -33.12
CA LEU A 501 -20.64 -7.55 -32.36
C LEU A 501 -20.02 -7.74 -30.98
N ARG A 502 -20.52 -8.70 -30.17
CA ARG A 502 -19.96 -8.95 -28.83
C ARG A 502 -18.47 -9.27 -28.87
N ARG A 503 -18.02 -10.13 -29.78
CA ARG A 503 -16.58 -10.44 -29.92
C ARG A 503 -15.77 -9.23 -30.37
N ALA A 504 -16.28 -8.38 -31.25
CA ALA A 504 -15.59 -7.16 -31.65
C ALA A 504 -15.42 -6.20 -30.46
N GLY A 505 -16.50 -5.95 -29.70
CA GLY A 505 -16.48 -5.12 -28.50
C GLY A 505 -15.50 -5.64 -27.44
N ASP A 506 -15.49 -6.95 -27.17
CA ASP A 506 -14.53 -7.57 -26.26
C ASP A 506 -13.08 -7.40 -26.73
N GLN A 507 -12.79 -7.52 -28.04
CA GLN A 507 -11.43 -7.36 -28.57
C GLN A 507 -10.98 -5.91 -28.61
N TYR A 508 -11.84 -4.98 -29.05
CA TYR A 508 -11.57 -3.54 -29.00
C TYR A 508 -11.28 -3.08 -27.57
N ARG A 509 -12.12 -3.50 -26.60
CA ARG A 509 -11.89 -3.26 -25.17
C ARG A 509 -10.55 -3.85 -24.70
N ARG A 510 -10.20 -5.05 -25.15
CA ARG A 510 -8.92 -5.71 -24.81
C ARG A 510 -7.69 -4.95 -25.32
N VAL A 511 -7.74 -4.35 -26.52
CA VAL A 511 -6.66 -3.49 -27.04
C VAL A 511 -6.39 -2.36 -26.03
N VAL A 512 -7.44 -1.66 -25.62
CA VAL A 512 -7.36 -0.55 -24.66
C VAL A 512 -6.95 -1.02 -23.25
N GLU A 513 -7.41 -2.19 -22.80
CA GLU A 513 -6.96 -2.79 -21.53
C GLU A 513 -5.46 -3.17 -21.56
N MET A 514 -4.89 -3.50 -22.73
CA MET A 514 -3.47 -3.83 -22.91
C MET A 514 -2.56 -2.58 -23.02
N ARG A 515 -3.04 -1.48 -23.62
CA ARG A 515 -2.34 -0.18 -23.64
C ARG A 515 -3.33 0.98 -23.41
N PRO A 516 -3.67 1.31 -22.15
CA PRO A 516 -4.65 2.37 -21.84
C PRO A 516 -4.10 3.81 -22.00
N ASP A 517 -3.01 3.97 -22.74
CA ASP A 517 -2.44 5.27 -23.10
C ASP A 517 -3.22 5.86 -24.29
N PRO A 518 -3.87 7.04 -24.16
CA PRO A 518 -4.64 7.65 -25.25
C PRO A 518 -3.83 7.93 -26.52
N ASP A 519 -2.51 8.17 -26.39
CA ASP A 519 -1.61 8.45 -27.52
C ASP A 519 -1.04 7.17 -28.18
N ALA A 520 -1.35 5.97 -27.67
CA ALA A 520 -0.90 4.73 -28.27
C ALA A 520 -1.67 4.38 -29.56
N GLU A 521 -0.92 3.95 -30.58
CA GLU A 521 -1.45 3.49 -31.87
C GLU A 521 -2.56 2.44 -31.66
N HIS A 522 -3.70 2.61 -32.33
CA HIS A 522 -4.94 1.84 -32.16
C HIS A 522 -5.74 2.01 -30.86
N THR A 523 -5.23 2.60 -29.76
CA THR A 523 -6.02 2.67 -28.50
C THR A 523 -7.27 3.53 -28.65
N HIS A 524 -7.16 4.74 -29.21
CA HIS A 524 -8.32 5.63 -29.41
C HIS A 524 -9.34 5.06 -30.41
N ASP A 525 -8.85 4.55 -31.56
CA ASP A 525 -9.69 3.89 -32.57
C ASP A 525 -10.43 2.67 -31.98
N ALA A 526 -9.75 1.87 -31.14
CA ALA A 526 -10.37 0.72 -30.48
C ALA A 526 -11.38 1.15 -29.41
N ALA A 527 -11.09 2.18 -28.63
CA ALA A 527 -12.04 2.72 -27.65
C ALA A 527 -13.33 3.20 -28.33
N ILE A 528 -13.20 3.89 -29.48
CA ILE A 528 -14.32 4.28 -30.35
C ILE A 528 -15.02 3.05 -30.95
N GLY A 529 -14.28 2.04 -31.42
CA GLY A 529 -14.83 0.80 -31.97
C GLY A 529 -15.67 0.02 -30.95
N ALA A 530 -15.18 -0.09 -29.71
CA ALA A 530 -15.95 -0.65 -28.59
C ALA A 530 -17.22 0.17 -28.35
N PHE A 531 -17.11 1.51 -28.25
CA PHE A 531 -18.27 2.38 -28.06
C PHE A 531 -19.32 2.20 -29.16
N GLN A 532 -18.91 2.17 -30.44
CA GLN A 532 -19.81 1.97 -31.58
C GLN A 532 -20.53 0.60 -31.53
N VAL A 533 -19.83 -0.48 -31.16
CA VAL A 533 -20.43 -1.81 -30.98
C VAL A 533 -21.57 -1.79 -29.96
N TYR A 534 -21.39 -1.08 -28.84
CA TYR A 534 -22.44 -0.94 -27.83
C TYR A 534 -23.55 0.03 -28.27
N ASP A 535 -23.26 1.11 -29.01
CA ASP A 535 -24.30 2.02 -29.52
C ASP A 535 -25.22 1.34 -30.55
N ASP A 536 -24.63 0.57 -31.47
CA ASP A 536 -25.36 -0.29 -32.44
C ASP A 536 -26.29 -1.28 -31.71
N PHE A 537 -25.82 -1.89 -30.62
CA PHE A 537 -26.62 -2.80 -29.80
C PHE A 537 -27.74 -2.07 -29.05
N MET A 538 -27.45 -0.89 -28.48
CA MET A 538 -28.39 -0.12 -27.68
C MET A 538 -29.54 0.49 -28.47
N VAL A 539 -29.26 1.06 -29.65
CA VAL A 539 -30.31 1.61 -30.52
C VAL A 539 -31.29 0.52 -30.98
N ARG A 540 -30.88 -0.75 -30.95
CA ARG A 540 -31.73 -1.91 -31.28
C ARG A 540 -32.54 -2.45 -30.10
N GLU A 541 -31.95 -2.54 -28.90
CA GLU A 541 -32.62 -3.14 -27.73
C GLU A 541 -33.34 -2.11 -26.83
N VAL A 542 -33.02 -0.81 -26.93
CA VAL A 542 -33.69 0.30 -26.21
C VAL A 542 -34.20 1.36 -27.21
N PRO A 543 -35.39 1.16 -27.83
CA PRO A 543 -35.85 1.97 -28.97
C PRO A 543 -36.16 3.45 -28.66
N ASP A 544 -36.25 3.83 -27.39
CA ASP A 544 -36.50 5.20 -26.92
C ASP A 544 -35.24 5.85 -26.33
N ILE A 545 -34.04 5.28 -26.48
CA ILE A 545 -32.81 5.79 -25.86
C ILE A 545 -32.57 7.29 -26.16
N ASP A 546 -32.81 7.73 -27.39
CA ASP A 546 -32.70 9.12 -27.84
C ASP A 546 -33.95 10.00 -27.58
N ALA A 547 -34.92 9.53 -26.78
CA ALA A 547 -36.04 10.35 -26.36
C ALA A 547 -35.54 11.56 -25.52
N PRO A 548 -36.00 12.78 -25.81
CA PRO A 548 -35.54 13.97 -25.09
C PRO A 548 -36.04 13.96 -23.64
N ILE A 549 -35.12 14.21 -22.69
CA ILE A 549 -35.50 14.43 -21.30
C ILE A 549 -36.17 15.81 -21.12
N PRO A 550 -37.08 15.95 -20.13
CA PRO A 550 -37.62 17.26 -19.74
C PRO A 550 -36.49 18.21 -19.25
N PRO A 551 -36.74 19.53 -19.20
CA PRO A 551 -35.79 20.46 -18.58
C PRO A 551 -35.60 20.15 -17.08
N PRO A 552 -34.45 20.48 -16.47
CA PRO A 552 -34.15 20.10 -15.07
C PRO A 552 -35.21 20.49 -14.02
N HIS A 553 -35.90 21.62 -14.20
CA HIS A 553 -36.94 22.09 -13.29
C HIS A 553 -38.29 21.33 -13.43
N GLU A 554 -38.42 20.43 -14.41
CA GLU A 554 -39.56 19.53 -14.61
C GLU A 554 -39.18 18.06 -14.28
N PHE A 555 -38.01 17.80 -13.67
CA PHE A 555 -37.63 16.47 -13.20
C PHE A 555 -38.60 15.97 -12.12
N THR A 556 -39.11 14.75 -12.28
CA THR A 556 -40.02 14.08 -11.35
C THR A 556 -39.37 12.84 -10.76
N PHE A 557 -39.23 12.80 -9.43
CA PHE A 557 -38.63 11.66 -8.72
C PHE A 557 -39.70 10.74 -8.12
N GLY A 558 -39.39 9.46 -8.01
CA GLY A 558 -40.29 8.38 -7.58
C GLY A 558 -39.55 7.23 -6.90
N GLU A 559 -39.92 5.98 -7.19
CA GLU A 559 -39.25 4.78 -6.67
C GLU A 559 -38.09 4.35 -7.59
N ARG A 560 -36.94 4.00 -7.00
CA ARG A 560 -35.75 3.50 -7.71
C ARG A 560 -36.04 2.16 -8.38
N GLN A 561 -35.59 2.02 -9.63
CA GLN A 561 -35.71 0.80 -10.45
C GLN A 561 -34.32 0.33 -10.88
N GLU A 562 -34.18 -0.96 -11.24
CA GLU A 562 -32.95 -1.51 -11.82
C GLU A 562 -32.87 -1.19 -13.32
N LEU A 563 -31.64 -1.04 -13.85
CA LEU A 563 -31.43 -0.91 -15.29
C LEU A 563 -31.58 -2.28 -15.97
N GLY A 564 -32.17 -2.30 -17.17
CA GLY A 564 -32.14 -3.48 -18.03
C GLY A 564 -30.70 -3.79 -18.50
N PRO A 565 -30.33 -5.05 -18.78
CA PRO A 565 -28.93 -5.45 -19.03
C PRO A 565 -28.22 -4.60 -20.09
N ALA A 566 -28.86 -4.32 -21.23
CA ALA A 566 -28.27 -3.48 -22.26
C ALA A 566 -27.99 -2.05 -21.74
N SER A 567 -28.93 -1.45 -21.02
CA SER A 567 -28.74 -0.13 -20.38
C SER A 567 -27.61 -0.14 -19.35
N GLN A 568 -27.41 -1.25 -18.64
CA GLN A 568 -26.27 -1.44 -17.72
C GLN A 568 -24.95 -1.49 -18.51
N ASP A 569 -24.85 -2.35 -19.53
CA ASP A 569 -23.69 -2.44 -20.43
C ASP A 569 -23.31 -1.06 -21.02
N TYR A 570 -24.32 -0.25 -21.37
CA TYR A 570 -24.11 1.10 -21.93
C TYR A 570 -23.57 2.10 -20.90
N VAL A 571 -24.15 2.19 -19.69
CA VAL A 571 -23.64 3.13 -18.68
C VAL A 571 -22.24 2.74 -18.18
N GLU A 572 -21.87 1.47 -18.28
CA GLU A 572 -20.53 0.96 -18.01
C GLU A 572 -19.53 1.33 -19.12
N ILE A 573 -19.82 1.06 -20.41
CA ILE A 573 -18.90 1.44 -21.50
C ILE A 573 -18.73 2.96 -21.62
N VAL A 574 -19.79 3.75 -21.37
CA VAL A 574 -19.71 5.22 -21.32
C VAL A 574 -18.77 5.68 -20.21
N ALA A 575 -18.87 5.11 -19.00
CA ALA A 575 -18.00 5.46 -17.88
C ALA A 575 -16.54 5.02 -18.11
N TRP A 576 -16.34 3.83 -18.67
CA TRP A 576 -15.03 3.31 -19.05
C TRP A 576 -14.34 4.20 -20.11
N PHE A 577 -15.06 4.54 -21.18
CA PHE A 577 -14.54 5.40 -22.25
C PHE A 577 -14.25 6.81 -21.72
N ALA A 578 -15.15 7.40 -20.92
CA ALA A 578 -14.94 8.70 -20.29
C ALA A 578 -13.76 8.75 -19.30
N ASN A 579 -13.43 7.65 -18.62
CA ASN A 579 -12.29 7.59 -17.71
C ASN A 579 -10.93 7.60 -18.44
N ILE A 580 -10.88 7.12 -19.69
CA ILE A 580 -9.64 7.03 -20.49
C ILE A 580 -9.53 8.20 -21.47
N PHE A 581 -10.66 8.63 -22.05
CA PHE A 581 -10.77 9.71 -23.04
C PHE A 581 -11.70 10.84 -22.56
N PRO A 582 -11.43 11.48 -21.40
CA PRO A 582 -12.35 12.44 -20.78
C PRO A 582 -12.61 13.70 -21.61
N GLU A 583 -11.72 14.04 -22.56
CA GLU A 583 -11.78 15.23 -23.41
C GLU A 583 -12.35 14.95 -24.82
N ASP A 584 -12.87 13.74 -25.10
CA ASP A 584 -13.35 13.34 -26.44
C ASP A 584 -14.72 13.94 -26.82
N GLU A 585 -14.92 14.31 -28.10
CA GLU A 585 -16.16 14.95 -28.57
C GLU A 585 -17.43 14.07 -28.41
N ILE A 586 -17.30 12.76 -28.18
CA ILE A 586 -18.40 11.83 -27.93
C ILE A 586 -18.95 11.95 -26.49
N ILE A 587 -18.10 12.22 -25.49
CA ILE A 587 -18.48 12.19 -24.05
C ILE A 587 -19.73 13.03 -23.74
N PRO A 588 -19.89 14.28 -24.24
CA PRO A 588 -21.04 15.10 -23.87
C PRO A 588 -22.38 14.54 -24.34
N ALA A 589 -22.41 13.78 -25.44
CA ALA A 589 -23.62 13.13 -25.93
C ALA A 589 -23.82 11.77 -25.23
N ALA A 590 -22.75 10.99 -25.09
CA ALA A 590 -22.75 9.69 -24.44
C ALA A 590 -23.20 9.76 -22.98
N SER A 591 -22.58 10.63 -22.19
CA SER A 591 -22.89 10.81 -20.77
C SER A 591 -24.26 11.44 -20.54
N TRP A 592 -24.74 12.30 -21.45
CA TRP A 592 -26.11 12.81 -21.41
C TRP A 592 -27.14 11.70 -21.63
N ARG A 593 -26.87 10.80 -22.60
CA ARG A 593 -27.72 9.64 -22.90
C ARG A 593 -27.70 8.65 -21.71
N ALA A 594 -26.54 8.40 -21.11
CA ALA A 594 -26.39 7.60 -19.88
C ALA A 594 -27.14 8.21 -18.67
N ALA A 595 -27.00 9.51 -18.42
CA ALA A 595 -27.76 10.22 -17.39
C ALA A 595 -29.28 10.09 -17.60
N SER A 596 -29.74 10.09 -18.85
CA SER A 596 -31.16 9.90 -19.17
C SER A 596 -31.70 8.51 -18.81
N LEU A 597 -30.87 7.46 -18.90
CA LEU A 597 -31.24 6.11 -18.48
C LEU A 597 -31.39 6.03 -16.96
N PHE A 598 -30.42 6.58 -16.23
CA PHE A 598 -30.45 6.67 -14.77
C PHE A 598 -31.66 7.50 -14.27
N LEU A 599 -31.98 8.64 -14.89
CA LEU A 599 -33.18 9.42 -14.55
C LEU A 599 -34.48 8.62 -14.77
N ARG A 600 -34.63 7.90 -15.89
CA ARG A 600 -35.81 7.06 -16.17
C ARG A 600 -35.95 5.90 -15.17
N ALA A 601 -34.84 5.38 -14.67
CA ALA A 601 -34.80 4.37 -13.61
C ALA A 601 -34.84 4.97 -12.18
N ASN A 602 -34.94 6.29 -12.04
CA ASN A 602 -34.89 7.01 -10.75
C ASN A 602 -33.65 6.65 -9.90
N GLN A 603 -32.50 6.57 -10.57
CA GLN A 603 -31.16 6.45 -9.99
C GLN A 603 -30.51 7.84 -10.02
N VAL A 604 -30.90 8.68 -9.05
CA VAL A 604 -30.74 10.14 -9.17
C VAL A 604 -29.30 10.60 -8.92
N ALA A 605 -28.57 9.94 -8.03
CA ALA A 605 -27.15 10.26 -7.79
C ALA A 605 -26.30 9.84 -9.01
N GLU A 606 -26.57 8.65 -9.55
CA GLU A 606 -25.89 8.09 -10.72
C GLU A 606 -26.15 8.94 -11.98
N ALA A 607 -27.36 9.50 -12.13
CA ALA A 607 -27.66 10.49 -13.15
C ALA A 607 -26.83 11.78 -12.96
N ALA A 608 -26.72 12.28 -11.73
CA ALA A 608 -25.98 13.49 -11.41
C ALA A 608 -24.49 13.36 -11.77
N GLU A 609 -23.85 12.24 -11.43
CA GLU A 609 -22.46 11.94 -11.80
C GLU A 609 -22.23 12.00 -13.32
N ARG A 610 -23.14 11.44 -14.13
CA ARG A 610 -23.02 11.46 -15.60
C ARG A 610 -23.25 12.86 -16.17
N PHE A 611 -23.95 13.74 -15.48
CA PHE A 611 -23.97 15.17 -15.79
C PHE A 611 -22.68 15.88 -15.34
N GLU A 612 -22.08 15.52 -14.20
CA GLU A 612 -20.77 16.04 -13.77
C GLU A 612 -19.66 15.75 -14.80
N THR A 613 -19.66 14.56 -15.40
CA THR A 613 -18.70 14.17 -16.46
C THR A 613 -18.68 15.18 -17.62
N ILE A 614 -19.83 15.76 -17.97
CA ILE A 614 -19.96 16.72 -19.09
C ILE A 614 -19.34 18.07 -18.71
N ILE A 615 -19.47 18.51 -17.46
CA ILE A 615 -19.06 19.85 -17.03
C ILE A 615 -17.60 19.93 -16.59
N ALA A 616 -17.04 18.83 -16.09
CA ALA A 616 -15.64 18.75 -15.67
C ALA A 616 -14.66 18.94 -16.84
N HIS A 617 -14.98 18.35 -18.01
CA HIS A 617 -14.10 18.34 -19.19
C HIS A 617 -14.63 19.23 -20.33
N HIS A 618 -15.94 19.27 -20.53
CA HIS A 618 -16.55 19.95 -21.68
C HIS A 618 -17.36 21.19 -21.29
N ALA A 619 -16.87 22.00 -20.35
CA ALA A 619 -17.49 23.26 -19.91
C ALA A 619 -17.99 24.18 -21.05
N ASN A 620 -17.29 24.19 -22.20
CA ASN A 620 -17.63 24.99 -23.39
C ASN A 620 -18.69 24.34 -24.31
N HIS A 621 -19.08 23.08 -24.10
CA HIS A 621 -20.03 22.38 -24.95
C HIS A 621 -21.48 22.82 -24.69
N ARG A 622 -22.33 22.78 -25.73
CA ARG A 622 -23.74 23.26 -25.70
C ARG A 622 -24.64 22.58 -24.65
N LEU A 623 -24.22 21.44 -24.09
CA LEU A 623 -24.94 20.72 -23.03
C LEU A 623 -24.45 21.06 -21.62
N ALA A 624 -23.26 21.65 -21.46
CA ALA A 624 -22.62 21.81 -20.15
C ALA A 624 -23.47 22.63 -19.17
N GLN A 625 -24.01 23.78 -19.58
CA GLN A 625 -24.89 24.56 -18.71
C GLN A 625 -26.15 23.77 -18.28
N THR A 626 -26.76 23.02 -19.20
CA THR A 626 -27.96 22.22 -18.90
C THR A 626 -27.62 21.01 -18.03
N ALA A 627 -26.45 20.41 -18.23
CA ALA A 627 -25.93 19.32 -17.41
C ALA A 627 -25.61 19.80 -15.98
N ALA A 628 -24.99 20.97 -15.82
CA ALA A 628 -24.74 21.57 -14.51
C ALA A 628 -26.05 21.81 -13.74
N LEU A 629 -27.07 22.37 -14.42
CA LEU A 629 -28.41 22.54 -13.82
C LEU A 629 -29.09 21.20 -13.51
N ALA A 630 -28.88 20.16 -14.32
CA ALA A 630 -29.41 18.82 -14.07
C ALA A 630 -28.73 18.15 -12.87
N ALA A 631 -27.39 18.21 -12.79
CA ALA A 631 -26.61 17.73 -11.65
C ALA A 631 -27.03 18.44 -10.36
N PHE A 632 -27.13 19.78 -10.38
CA PHE A 632 -27.57 20.58 -9.22
C PHE A 632 -28.95 20.13 -8.70
N VAL A 633 -29.94 19.98 -9.59
CA VAL A 633 -31.29 19.53 -9.19
C VAL A 633 -31.27 18.09 -8.66
N CYS A 634 -30.45 17.21 -9.24
CA CYS A 634 -30.32 15.82 -8.77
C CYS A 634 -29.64 15.74 -7.39
N TYR A 635 -28.52 16.45 -7.18
CA TYR A 635 -27.84 16.48 -5.87
C TYR A 635 -28.68 17.16 -4.79
N ASN A 636 -29.46 18.20 -5.12
CA ASN A 636 -30.44 18.79 -4.22
C ASN A 636 -31.61 17.83 -3.88
N HIS A 637 -31.90 16.82 -4.70
CA HIS A 637 -32.88 15.80 -4.36
C HIS A 637 -32.32 14.69 -3.44
N VAL A 638 -31.03 14.37 -3.57
CA VAL A 638 -30.34 13.38 -2.72
C VAL A 638 -29.53 14.00 -1.57
N GLU A 639 -29.79 15.29 -1.27
CA GLU A 639 -29.22 16.04 -0.14
C GLU A 639 -27.67 16.00 -0.07
N ASN A 640 -27.00 15.91 -1.23
CA ASN A 640 -25.53 15.87 -1.31
C ASN A 640 -24.94 17.28 -1.34
N TRP A 641 -24.75 17.86 -0.15
CA TRP A 641 -24.32 19.24 0.04
C TRP A 641 -22.92 19.57 -0.52
N GLU A 642 -21.98 18.63 -0.50
CA GLU A 642 -20.64 18.80 -1.11
C GLU A 642 -20.77 19.03 -2.63
N ARG A 643 -21.57 18.18 -3.31
CA ARG A 643 -21.78 18.27 -4.75
C ARG A 643 -22.65 19.47 -5.13
N ILE A 644 -23.62 19.86 -4.32
CA ILE A 644 -24.41 21.09 -4.52
C ILE A 644 -23.50 22.32 -4.52
N GLU A 645 -22.59 22.45 -3.55
CA GLU A 645 -21.60 23.53 -3.52
C GLU A 645 -20.68 23.48 -4.76
N SER A 646 -20.10 22.31 -5.06
CA SER A 646 -19.18 22.12 -6.19
C SER A 646 -19.82 22.50 -7.53
N VAL A 647 -21.02 21.99 -7.81
CA VAL A 647 -21.76 22.27 -9.04
C VAL A 647 -22.22 23.73 -9.11
N ALA A 648 -22.67 24.32 -8.00
CA ALA A 648 -23.02 25.75 -7.98
C ALA A 648 -21.81 26.65 -8.30
N ARG A 649 -20.64 26.36 -7.73
CA ARG A 649 -19.38 27.07 -8.05
C ARG A 649 -18.98 26.86 -9.51
N MET A 650 -19.11 25.65 -10.05
CA MET A 650 -18.89 25.38 -11.49
C MET A 650 -19.87 26.13 -12.41
N ILE A 651 -21.14 26.27 -12.02
CA ILE A 651 -22.13 27.07 -12.78
C ILE A 651 -21.69 28.54 -12.84
N LEU A 652 -21.33 29.12 -11.70
CA LEU A 652 -20.86 30.51 -11.62
C LEU A 652 -19.60 30.74 -12.46
N GLN A 653 -18.60 29.86 -12.35
CA GLN A 653 -17.35 29.95 -13.11
C GLN A 653 -17.59 29.83 -14.62
N ASN A 654 -18.30 28.79 -15.06
CA ASN A 654 -18.61 28.58 -16.49
C ASN A 654 -19.44 29.74 -17.08
N CYS A 655 -20.31 30.36 -16.27
CA CYS A 655 -21.11 31.51 -16.70
C CYS A 655 -20.27 32.78 -16.86
N ALA A 656 -19.29 32.99 -15.97
CA ALA A 656 -18.32 34.08 -16.04
C ALA A 656 -17.34 33.92 -17.22
N ASP A 657 -16.81 32.72 -17.47
CA ASP A 657 -15.91 32.44 -18.61
C ASP A 657 -16.62 32.61 -19.96
N LEU A 658 -17.92 32.35 -20.02
CA LEU A 658 -18.78 32.65 -21.18
C LEU A 658 -19.17 34.14 -21.29
N GLY A 659 -18.69 35.01 -20.39
CA GLY A 659 -18.85 36.47 -20.45
C GLY A 659 -20.29 36.96 -20.29
N ARG A 660 -21.12 36.25 -19.53
CA ARG A 660 -22.53 36.58 -19.30
C ARG A 660 -22.70 37.56 -18.11
N SER A 661 -23.89 38.13 -17.94
CA SER A 661 -24.16 38.99 -16.77
C SER A 661 -24.55 38.17 -15.54
N ASP A 662 -24.35 38.71 -14.34
CA ASP A 662 -24.69 38.03 -13.09
C ASP A 662 -26.20 37.70 -12.98
N GLU A 663 -27.05 38.48 -13.66
CA GLU A 663 -28.50 38.23 -13.83
C GLU A 663 -28.77 37.04 -14.77
N ASP A 664 -28.05 36.93 -15.90
CA ASP A 664 -28.11 35.75 -16.80
C ASP A 664 -27.56 34.46 -16.13
N CYS A 665 -26.78 34.61 -15.06
CA CYS A 665 -26.18 33.52 -14.29
C CYS A 665 -26.97 33.12 -13.04
N GLU A 666 -28.03 33.87 -12.68
CA GLU A 666 -28.71 33.80 -11.38
C GLU A 666 -27.75 33.78 -10.18
N ARG A 667 -26.73 34.67 -10.18
CA ARG A 667 -25.62 34.66 -9.21
C ARG A 667 -26.09 34.50 -7.77
N ASP A 668 -26.91 35.44 -7.30
CA ASP A 668 -27.37 35.56 -5.92
C ASP A 668 -27.99 34.25 -5.41
N ARG A 669 -28.67 33.52 -6.30
CA ARG A 669 -29.33 32.24 -6.01
C ARG A 669 -28.35 31.10 -5.84
N PHE A 670 -27.30 31.05 -6.66
CA PHE A 670 -26.24 30.03 -6.50
C PHE A 670 -25.31 30.35 -5.33
N GLU A 671 -25.05 31.62 -5.03
CA GLU A 671 -24.31 32.03 -3.82
C GLU A 671 -25.10 31.72 -2.55
N GLN A 672 -26.42 31.93 -2.53
CA GLN A 672 -27.31 31.43 -1.47
C GLN A 672 -27.30 29.90 -1.36
N ALA A 673 -27.33 29.17 -2.49
CA ALA A 673 -27.28 27.71 -2.49
C ALA A 673 -25.94 27.16 -1.96
N ILE A 674 -24.82 27.83 -2.24
CA ILE A 674 -23.50 27.50 -1.68
C ILE A 674 -23.50 27.73 -0.16
N ALA A 675 -23.95 28.90 0.31
CA ALA A 675 -24.01 29.19 1.75
C ALA A 675 -24.92 28.19 2.49
N TYR A 676 -26.09 27.86 1.94
CA TYR A 676 -26.99 26.84 2.47
C TYR A 676 -26.32 25.45 2.51
N ALA A 677 -25.67 25.03 1.42
CA ALA A 677 -24.97 23.75 1.34
C ALA A 677 -23.82 23.66 2.37
N MET A 678 -22.99 24.70 2.50
CA MET A 678 -21.91 24.77 3.49
C MET A 678 -22.44 24.69 4.93
N ASN A 679 -23.60 25.30 5.22
CA ASN A 679 -24.23 25.18 6.54
C ASN A 679 -24.67 23.75 6.85
N ASN A 680 -25.28 23.05 5.89
CA ASN A 680 -25.74 21.67 6.07
C ASN A 680 -24.57 20.66 6.12
N GLN A 681 -23.52 20.83 5.29
CA GLN A 681 -22.26 20.08 5.43
C GLN A 681 -21.69 20.19 6.85
N ALA A 682 -21.72 21.39 7.46
CA ALA A 682 -21.24 21.59 8.82
C ALA A 682 -22.13 20.90 9.87
N GLU A 683 -23.44 20.76 9.62
CA GLU A 683 -24.37 20.05 10.51
C GLU A 683 -24.23 18.51 10.40
N ASP A 684 -23.94 17.99 9.20
CA ASP A 684 -23.56 16.57 9.01
C ASP A 684 -22.26 16.24 9.76
N LEU A 685 -21.27 17.14 9.71
CA LEU A 685 -20.01 17.02 10.45
C LEU A 685 -20.23 17.09 11.98
N MET A 686 -21.08 18.00 12.46
CA MET A 686 -21.51 18.02 13.87
C MET A 686 -22.13 16.68 14.30
N THR A 687 -23.12 16.21 13.55
CA THR A 687 -23.83 14.94 13.80
C THR A 687 -22.90 13.72 13.74
N ALA A 688 -21.86 13.78 12.90
CA ALA A 688 -20.80 12.77 12.86
C ALA A 688 -19.91 12.82 14.11
N GLY A 689 -19.53 14.02 14.57
CA GLY A 689 -18.78 14.22 15.81
C GLY A 689 -19.51 13.71 17.05
N GLU A 690 -20.78 14.09 17.21
CA GLU A 690 -21.64 13.65 18.32
C GLU A 690 -21.77 12.12 18.38
N ARG A 691 -21.95 11.46 17.23
CA ARG A 691 -21.99 10.00 17.14
C ARG A 691 -20.66 9.36 17.52
N LEU A 692 -19.52 9.91 17.08
CA LEU A 692 -18.19 9.40 17.43
C LEU A 692 -17.90 9.57 18.93
N GLU A 693 -18.37 10.65 19.55
CA GLU A 693 -18.24 10.88 20.99
C GLU A 693 -19.11 9.89 21.81
N LEU A 694 -20.30 9.53 21.32
CA LEU A 694 -21.12 8.43 21.86
C LEU A 694 -20.50 7.02 21.66
N GLU A 695 -19.50 6.89 20.79
CA GLU A 695 -18.74 5.66 20.53
C GLU A 695 -17.37 5.63 21.26
N ASP A 696 -17.12 6.55 22.21
CA ASP A 696 -15.85 6.80 22.91
C ASP A 696 -14.66 7.19 21.98
N LEU A 697 -14.92 7.51 20.70
CA LEU A 697 -13.91 7.89 19.70
C LEU A 697 -13.59 9.39 19.76
N THR A 698 -13.01 9.81 20.89
CA THR A 698 -12.85 11.23 21.22
C THR A 698 -11.98 12.01 20.23
N ASN A 699 -10.90 11.45 19.68
CA ASN A 699 -10.03 12.25 18.78
C ASN A 699 -10.72 12.50 17.44
N GLU A 700 -11.35 11.45 16.91
CA GLU A 700 -12.09 11.42 15.68
C GLU A 700 -13.29 12.38 15.74
N ALA A 701 -14.02 12.42 16.87
CA ALA A 701 -15.08 13.39 17.13
C ALA A 701 -14.57 14.85 17.08
N GLN A 702 -13.42 15.12 17.71
CA GLN A 702 -12.81 16.46 17.75
C GLN A 702 -12.33 16.91 16.37
N GLU A 703 -11.89 15.99 15.50
CA GLU A 703 -11.59 16.29 14.09
C GLU A 703 -12.86 16.68 13.30
N GLN A 704 -14.00 16.02 13.54
CA GLN A 704 -15.27 16.42 12.89
C GLN A 704 -15.77 17.78 13.37
N TYR A 705 -15.74 18.05 14.68
CA TYR A 705 -16.09 19.35 15.24
C TYR A 705 -15.19 20.46 14.66
N LEU A 706 -13.87 20.25 14.59
CA LEU A 706 -12.96 21.22 14.01
C LEU A 706 -13.31 21.53 12.53
N ALA A 707 -13.59 20.50 11.72
CA ALA A 707 -14.00 20.68 10.33
C ALA A 707 -15.33 21.44 10.20
N ALA A 708 -16.32 21.15 11.05
CA ALA A 708 -17.59 21.88 11.08
C ALA A 708 -17.41 23.36 11.43
N ALA A 709 -16.55 23.67 12.42
CA ALA A 709 -16.25 25.05 12.81
C ALA A 709 -15.54 25.82 11.68
N GLU A 710 -14.49 25.24 11.08
CA GLU A 710 -13.74 25.86 9.98
C GLU A 710 -14.62 26.10 8.74
N LEU A 711 -15.55 25.18 8.44
CA LEU A 711 -16.50 25.34 7.33
C LEU A 711 -17.52 26.46 7.57
N ARG A 712 -17.98 26.64 8.82
CA ARG A 712 -18.86 27.75 9.23
C ARG A 712 -18.13 29.10 9.21
N ILE A 713 -16.85 29.14 9.56
CA ILE A 713 -16.01 30.35 9.34
C ILE A 713 -15.89 30.65 7.84
N ARG A 714 -15.64 29.65 6.99
CA ARG A 714 -15.56 29.84 5.53
C ARG A 714 -16.86 30.44 4.97
N LEU A 715 -18.02 30.01 5.46
CA LEU A 715 -19.33 30.57 5.08
C LEU A 715 -19.39 32.07 5.42
N PHE A 716 -19.05 32.44 6.65
CA PHE A 716 -19.01 33.82 7.12
C PHE A 716 -18.00 34.71 6.36
N GLU A 717 -16.84 34.16 5.97
CA GLU A 717 -15.81 34.90 5.22
C GLU A 717 -16.16 35.08 3.73
N GLU A 718 -16.69 34.05 3.07
CA GLU A 718 -17.08 34.11 1.65
C GLU A 718 -18.41 34.86 1.45
N PHE A 719 -19.39 34.70 2.34
CA PHE A 719 -20.75 35.22 2.22
C PHE A 719 -21.13 36.13 3.40
N PRO A 720 -20.38 37.22 3.68
CA PRO A 720 -20.50 38.03 4.89
C PRO A 720 -21.86 38.70 5.10
N ASP A 721 -22.59 38.96 4.01
CA ASP A 721 -23.91 39.62 3.98
C ASP A 721 -25.08 38.63 3.81
N SER A 722 -24.81 37.31 3.85
CA SER A 722 -25.82 36.24 3.78
C SER A 722 -26.65 36.17 5.06
N GLU A 723 -27.93 35.79 4.96
CA GLU A 723 -28.81 35.53 6.11
C GLU A 723 -28.28 34.44 7.05
N TRP A 724 -27.46 33.52 6.51
CA TRP A 724 -26.82 32.43 7.24
C TRP A 724 -25.56 32.88 8.00
N SER A 725 -24.98 34.03 7.64
CA SER A 725 -23.68 34.52 8.14
C SER A 725 -23.60 34.78 9.66
N PRO A 726 -24.59 35.42 10.32
CA PRO A 726 -24.55 35.63 11.77
C PRO A 726 -24.58 34.30 12.53
N ASN A 727 -25.50 33.41 12.16
CA ASN A 727 -25.65 32.11 12.81
C ASN A 727 -24.45 31.20 12.52
N ALA A 728 -23.87 31.26 11.32
CA ALA A 728 -22.63 30.53 11.01
C ALA A 728 -21.47 30.95 11.93
N LEU A 729 -21.23 32.26 12.14
CA LEU A 729 -20.17 32.71 13.04
C LEU A 729 -20.44 32.32 14.51
N PHE A 730 -21.69 32.44 14.98
CA PHE A 730 -22.08 32.02 16.33
C PHE A 730 -21.86 30.52 16.54
N SER A 731 -22.37 29.69 15.64
CA SER A 731 -22.23 28.23 15.71
C SER A 731 -20.79 27.78 15.50
N ALA A 732 -19.98 28.49 14.70
CA ALA A 732 -18.54 28.22 14.60
C ALA A 732 -17.82 28.43 15.94
N ALA A 733 -18.13 29.54 16.64
CA ALA A 733 -17.55 29.83 17.95
C ALA A 733 -17.92 28.75 18.99
N ALA A 734 -19.18 28.31 19.01
CA ALA A 734 -19.63 27.20 19.84
C ALA A 734 -18.94 25.87 19.49
N THR A 735 -18.86 25.51 18.20
CA THR A 735 -18.19 24.27 17.78
C THR A 735 -16.67 24.29 18.04
N PHE A 736 -16.01 25.45 18.02
CA PHE A 736 -14.60 25.54 18.45
C PHE A 736 -14.42 25.25 19.95
N GLU A 737 -15.40 25.53 20.80
CA GLU A 737 -15.36 25.17 22.22
C GLU A 737 -15.47 23.64 22.38
N GLN A 738 -16.43 23.01 21.70
CA GLN A 738 -16.57 21.55 21.63
C GLN A 738 -15.31 20.87 21.10
N ALA A 739 -14.67 21.44 20.06
CA ALA A 739 -13.37 20.99 19.51
C ALA A 739 -12.16 21.31 20.42
N ARG A 740 -12.39 21.76 21.67
CA ARG A 740 -11.38 22.12 22.68
C ARG A 740 -10.41 23.22 22.24
N ARG A 741 -10.81 24.04 21.26
CA ARG A 741 -10.08 25.20 20.73
C ARG A 741 -10.55 26.49 21.41
N VAL A 742 -10.57 26.48 22.75
CA VAL A 742 -11.20 27.51 23.59
C VAL A 742 -10.74 28.94 23.27
N ASP A 743 -9.44 29.18 23.08
CA ASP A 743 -8.92 30.51 22.70
C ASP A 743 -9.48 31.00 21.33
N THR A 744 -9.73 30.06 20.41
CA THR A 744 -10.31 30.33 19.09
C THR A 744 -11.82 30.58 19.21
N ALA A 745 -12.53 29.82 20.05
CA ALA A 745 -13.94 30.05 20.38
C ALA A 745 -14.17 31.46 20.97
N ILE A 746 -13.38 31.85 21.96
CA ILE A 746 -13.43 33.20 22.59
C ILE A 746 -13.32 34.29 21.52
N GLY A 747 -12.30 34.23 20.65
CA GLY A 747 -12.08 35.23 19.62
C GLY A 747 -13.24 35.36 18.62
N HIS A 748 -13.91 34.25 18.28
CA HIS A 748 -15.07 34.28 17.39
C HIS A 748 -16.36 34.74 18.09
N PHE A 749 -16.57 34.43 19.38
CA PHE A 749 -17.67 35.00 20.16
C PHE A 749 -17.50 36.52 20.36
N GLU A 750 -16.29 37.00 20.65
CA GLU A 750 -16.00 38.44 20.73
C GLU A 750 -16.23 39.14 19.38
N GLU A 751 -15.80 38.55 18.26
CA GLU A 751 -16.08 39.08 16.91
C GLU A 751 -17.58 39.08 16.60
N TYR A 752 -18.32 38.04 17.00
CA TYR A 752 -19.77 37.96 16.83
C TYR A 752 -20.47 39.10 17.58
N ILE A 753 -20.19 39.27 18.88
CA ILE A 753 -20.77 40.36 19.69
C ILE A 753 -20.38 41.75 19.13
N ARG A 754 -19.16 41.89 18.59
CA ARG A 754 -18.67 43.14 17.99
C ARG A 754 -19.31 43.47 16.64
N ARG A 755 -19.70 42.47 15.86
CA ARG A 755 -20.21 42.62 14.49
C ARG A 755 -21.74 42.56 14.38
N TYR A 756 -22.38 41.81 15.27
CA TYR A 756 -23.81 41.54 15.29
C TYR A 756 -24.44 41.95 16.63
N SER A 757 -24.04 43.11 17.18
CA SER A 757 -24.39 43.59 18.55
C SER A 757 -25.88 43.62 18.91
N ASP A 758 -26.74 43.66 17.88
CA ASP A 758 -28.18 43.83 17.98
C ASP A 758 -28.93 42.52 17.58
N HIS A 759 -28.22 41.41 17.39
CA HIS A 759 -28.77 40.09 17.03
C HIS A 759 -29.25 39.32 18.27
N GLU A 760 -30.19 38.39 18.08
CA GLU A 760 -30.88 37.71 19.19
C GLU A 760 -29.96 36.84 20.05
N ASN A 761 -29.00 36.10 19.49
CA ASN A 761 -28.04 35.25 20.23
C ASN A 761 -26.88 36.01 20.94
N VAL A 762 -26.89 37.35 21.00
CA VAL A 762 -25.84 38.12 21.70
C VAL A 762 -25.78 37.84 23.22
N PRO A 763 -26.89 37.63 23.94
CA PRO A 763 -26.87 37.18 25.33
C PRO A 763 -26.22 35.80 25.47
N ASP A 764 -26.58 34.85 24.61
CA ASP A 764 -26.04 33.49 24.60
C ASP A 764 -24.52 33.50 24.41
N ALA A 765 -24.00 34.31 23.47
CA ALA A 765 -22.56 34.47 23.25
C ALA A 765 -21.84 35.02 24.50
N ARG A 766 -22.45 35.99 25.20
CA ARG A 766 -21.90 36.53 26.47
C ARG A 766 -21.98 35.51 27.61
N TYR A 767 -23.04 34.70 27.66
CA TYR A 767 -23.23 33.68 28.68
C TYR A 767 -22.23 32.53 28.52
N VAL A 768 -22.01 32.06 27.28
CA VAL A 768 -20.99 31.06 26.94
C VAL A 768 -19.58 31.61 27.23
N LEU A 769 -19.27 32.87 26.89
CA LEU A 769 -18.01 33.51 27.31
C LEU A 769 -17.84 33.52 28.84
N GLY A 770 -18.90 33.85 29.59
CA GLY A 770 -18.90 33.77 31.05
C GLY A 770 -18.54 32.38 31.57
N LEU A 771 -19.19 31.33 31.05
CA LEU A 771 -18.91 29.94 31.40
C LEU A 771 -17.49 29.49 31.03
N ILE A 772 -16.99 29.91 29.87
CA ILE A 772 -15.61 29.63 29.42
C ILE A 772 -14.60 30.22 30.40
N TYR A 773 -14.70 31.52 30.72
CA TYR A 773 -13.77 32.18 31.64
C TYR A 773 -13.90 31.65 33.08
N ASP A 774 -15.09 31.22 33.52
CA ASP A 774 -15.32 30.54 34.81
C ASP A 774 -14.55 29.20 34.86
N SER A 775 -14.65 28.39 33.80
CA SER A 775 -13.92 27.12 33.67
C SER A 775 -12.38 27.29 33.66
N GLN A 776 -11.89 28.44 33.18
CA GLN A 776 -10.48 28.82 33.19
C GLN A 776 -10.00 29.42 34.54
N ALA A 777 -10.91 29.59 35.51
CA ALA A 777 -10.69 30.31 36.77
C ALA A 777 -10.33 31.80 36.64
N GLU A 778 -10.62 32.42 35.50
CA GLU A 778 -10.50 33.87 35.25
C GLU A 778 -11.74 34.61 35.80
N PHE A 779 -11.99 34.43 37.09
CA PHE A 779 -13.26 34.75 37.76
C PHE A 779 -13.71 36.22 37.65
N ASP A 780 -12.79 37.18 37.50
CA ASP A 780 -13.10 38.61 37.35
C ASP A 780 -13.71 38.89 35.96
N THR A 781 -13.13 38.29 34.93
CA THR A 781 -13.61 38.33 33.54
C THR A 781 -14.94 37.58 33.40
N ALA A 782 -15.03 36.38 33.99
CA ALA A 782 -16.26 35.58 34.01
C ALA A 782 -17.42 36.34 34.67
N ALA A 783 -17.19 36.91 35.86
CA ALA A 783 -18.17 37.76 36.53
C ALA A 783 -18.56 38.97 35.67
N GLY A 784 -17.60 39.63 35.02
CA GLY A 784 -17.87 40.74 34.10
C GLY A 784 -18.82 40.39 32.94
N TRP A 785 -18.63 39.23 32.31
CA TRP A 785 -19.54 38.74 31.26
C TRP A 785 -20.94 38.43 31.81
N PHE A 786 -21.01 37.70 32.93
CA PHE A 786 -22.29 37.36 33.57
C PHE A 786 -23.06 38.59 34.08
N GLU A 787 -22.38 39.58 34.66
CA GLU A 787 -23.00 40.86 35.07
C GLU A 787 -23.62 41.60 33.88
N SER A 788 -23.00 41.50 32.70
CA SER A 788 -23.46 42.17 31.47
C SER A 788 -24.76 41.59 30.89
N LEU A 789 -25.30 40.52 31.48
CA LEU A 789 -26.56 39.88 31.09
C LEU A 789 -27.79 40.48 31.80
N ASP A 790 -27.61 41.25 32.89
CA ASP A 790 -28.73 41.95 33.52
C ASP A 790 -29.35 43.04 32.62
N ASP A 791 -28.61 43.49 31.60
CA ASP A 791 -29.07 44.39 30.55
C ASP A 791 -30.10 43.73 29.59
N TYR A 792 -30.19 42.39 29.56
CA TYR A 792 -31.05 41.63 28.64
C TYR A 792 -32.22 40.98 29.39
N PRO A 793 -33.40 41.65 29.47
CA PRO A 793 -34.44 41.24 30.39
C PRO A 793 -35.23 39.98 29.99
N ASP A 794 -35.19 39.64 28.70
CA ASP A 794 -35.93 38.52 28.10
C ASP A 794 -35.05 37.25 27.91
N PHE A 795 -33.77 37.30 28.31
CA PHE A 795 -32.85 36.16 28.27
C PHE A 795 -33.14 35.17 29.42
N GLY A 796 -33.25 33.87 29.13
CA GLY A 796 -33.72 32.86 30.08
C GLY A 796 -32.79 32.67 31.29
N GLU A 797 -31.49 32.61 31.02
CA GLU A 797 -30.44 32.29 31.98
C GLU A 797 -29.95 33.53 32.75
N ARG A 798 -30.58 34.70 32.54
CA ARG A 798 -30.25 35.99 33.20
C ARG A 798 -30.10 35.86 34.71
N ASN A 799 -31.04 35.17 35.37
CA ASN A 799 -31.06 35.09 36.83
C ASN A 799 -29.87 34.25 37.35
N ASP A 800 -29.60 33.10 36.70
CA ASP A 800 -28.45 32.25 37.01
C ASP A 800 -27.13 32.98 36.71
N ALA A 801 -27.02 33.73 35.62
CA ALA A 801 -25.87 34.58 35.34
C ALA A 801 -25.61 35.61 36.47
N VAL A 802 -26.64 36.34 36.91
CA VAL A 802 -26.50 37.32 38.02
C VAL A 802 -26.14 36.61 39.34
N PHE A 803 -26.59 35.38 39.56
CA PHE A 803 -26.21 34.56 40.72
C PHE A 803 -24.77 34.03 40.64
N ARG A 804 -24.32 33.54 39.47
CA ARG A 804 -22.92 33.16 39.20
C ARG A 804 -21.99 34.34 39.44
N ALA A 805 -22.31 35.51 38.89
CA ALA A 805 -21.57 36.73 39.15
C ALA A 805 -21.47 37.05 40.66
N ALA A 806 -22.55 36.87 41.42
CA ALA A 806 -22.53 37.06 42.87
C ALA A 806 -21.60 36.05 43.58
N ARG A 807 -21.66 34.76 43.25
CA ARG A 807 -20.76 33.70 43.77
C ARG A 807 -19.29 34.01 43.44
N LEU A 808 -18.99 34.47 42.22
CA LEU A 808 -17.64 34.79 41.77
C LEU A 808 -17.07 36.04 42.46
N ARG A 809 -17.88 37.10 42.60
CA ARG A 809 -17.49 38.30 43.36
C ARG A 809 -17.23 37.99 44.84
N GLU A 810 -18.01 37.08 45.44
CA GLU A 810 -17.76 36.58 46.80
C GLU A 810 -16.43 35.84 46.90
N ALA A 811 -16.14 34.92 45.98
CA ALA A 811 -14.87 34.18 45.95
C ALA A 811 -13.66 35.10 45.77
N LEU A 812 -13.80 36.16 44.97
CA LEU A 812 -12.80 37.23 44.79
C LEU A 812 -12.66 38.17 46.01
N SER A 813 -13.47 37.99 47.06
CA SER A 813 -13.60 38.90 48.21
C SER A 813 -14.07 40.32 47.86
N ASP A 814 -14.64 40.53 46.67
CA ASP A 814 -15.43 41.73 46.33
C ASP A 814 -16.83 41.59 46.94
N PHE A 815 -16.85 41.54 48.28
CA PHE A 815 -18.05 41.32 49.06
C PHE A 815 -19.07 42.46 48.94
N ASP A 816 -18.67 43.65 48.50
CA ASP A 816 -19.60 44.75 48.24
C ASP A 816 -20.38 44.48 46.94
N ARG A 817 -19.68 44.18 45.83
CA ARG A 817 -20.36 43.86 44.56
C ARG A 817 -21.14 42.54 44.64
N ALA A 818 -20.60 41.53 45.33
CA ALA A 818 -21.32 40.29 45.61
C ALA A 818 -22.63 40.54 46.36
N ASN A 819 -22.61 41.41 47.38
CA ASN A 819 -23.80 41.78 48.14
C ASN A 819 -24.83 42.56 47.30
N GLU A 820 -24.40 43.43 46.37
CA GLU A 820 -25.31 44.07 45.40
C GLU A 820 -25.98 43.04 44.50
N LEU A 821 -25.19 42.12 43.91
CA LEU A 821 -25.69 41.09 43.00
C LEU A 821 -26.60 40.09 43.73
N TYR A 822 -26.30 39.71 44.97
CA TYR A 822 -27.20 38.88 45.78
C TYR A 822 -28.52 39.56 46.15
N VAL A 823 -28.55 40.89 46.30
CA VAL A 823 -29.80 41.64 46.40
C VAL A 823 -30.53 41.60 45.05
N ARG A 824 -29.80 41.73 43.93
CA ARG A 824 -30.34 41.70 42.57
C ARG A 824 -30.99 40.36 42.21
N VAL A 825 -30.37 39.22 42.51
CA VAL A 825 -30.99 37.88 42.33
C VAL A 825 -32.35 37.81 43.02
N LYS A 826 -32.43 38.29 44.28
CA LYS A 826 -33.69 38.30 45.04
C LYS A 826 -34.74 39.30 44.51
N GLU A 827 -34.32 40.34 43.77
CA GLU A 827 -35.26 41.19 43.02
C GLU A 827 -35.82 40.49 41.77
N LEU A 828 -35.03 39.63 41.14
CA LEU A 828 -35.38 38.89 39.91
C LEU A 828 -36.23 37.64 40.19
N GLU A 829 -35.95 36.92 41.28
CA GLU A 829 -36.60 35.64 41.63
C GLU A 829 -37.66 35.75 42.74
N GLY A 830 -37.58 36.76 43.62
CA GLY A 830 -38.44 36.89 44.79
C GLY A 830 -37.98 36.07 46.00
N ASP A 831 -38.92 35.49 46.75
CA ASP A 831 -38.66 34.65 47.95
C ASP A 831 -38.76 33.14 47.61
N SER A 832 -37.91 32.66 46.70
CA SER A 832 -37.72 31.21 46.42
C SER A 832 -37.10 30.46 47.61
N ASP A 833 -37.00 29.13 47.50
CA ASP A 833 -36.30 28.29 48.48
C ASP A 833 -34.77 28.54 48.40
N ASP A 834 -34.24 28.78 47.20
CA ASP A 834 -32.82 29.05 46.95
C ASP A 834 -32.39 30.44 47.45
N THR A 835 -33.19 31.48 47.19
CA THR A 835 -32.92 32.85 47.67
C THR A 835 -33.05 33.00 49.19
N ARG A 836 -33.59 32.01 49.91
CA ARG A 836 -33.50 31.96 51.39
C ARG A 836 -32.08 31.69 51.87
N GLN A 837 -31.28 30.93 51.12
CA GLN A 837 -29.88 30.65 51.46
C GLN A 837 -29.00 31.91 51.38
N ILE A 838 -29.35 32.87 50.51
CA ILE A 838 -28.68 34.18 50.38
C ILE A 838 -28.63 34.95 51.71
N TYR A 839 -29.58 34.74 52.64
CA TYR A 839 -29.53 35.38 53.96
C TYR A 839 -28.41 34.81 54.85
N PHE A 840 -28.08 33.52 54.71
CA PHE A 840 -26.94 32.89 55.40
C PHE A 840 -25.62 33.28 54.75
N ILE A 841 -25.54 33.23 53.41
CA ILE A 841 -24.36 33.67 52.64
C ILE A 841 -23.98 35.11 53.05
N ARG A 842 -24.93 36.04 53.00
CA ARG A 842 -24.70 37.44 53.39
C ARG A 842 -24.43 37.61 54.90
N ALA A 843 -24.98 36.76 55.77
CA ALA A 843 -24.65 36.77 57.19
C ALA A 843 -23.21 36.29 57.46
N ASP A 844 -22.72 35.30 56.71
CA ASP A 844 -21.36 34.78 56.84
C ASP A 844 -20.34 35.72 56.20
N MET A 845 -20.63 36.34 55.05
CA MET A 845 -19.83 37.44 54.49
C MET A 845 -19.62 38.56 55.52
N GLU A 846 -20.68 39.01 56.20
CA GLU A 846 -20.59 40.04 57.24
C GLU A 846 -19.92 39.54 58.53
N ARG A 847 -20.04 38.25 58.86
CA ARG A 847 -19.31 37.62 59.97
C ARG A 847 -17.81 37.66 59.73
N ASP A 848 -17.39 37.31 58.52
CA ASP A 848 -15.97 37.14 58.14
C ASP A 848 -15.30 38.49 57.82
N ARG A 849 -16.10 39.50 57.42
CA ARG A 849 -15.75 40.93 57.49
C ARG A 849 -15.53 41.45 58.93
N GLY A 850 -15.94 40.70 59.95
CA GLY A 850 -15.90 41.10 61.36
C GLY A 850 -17.10 41.93 61.83
N ASN A 851 -18.10 42.17 60.96
CA ASN A 851 -19.32 42.92 61.25
C ASN A 851 -20.36 42.04 61.98
N LEU A 852 -19.97 41.49 63.12
CA LEU A 852 -20.73 40.49 63.89
C LEU A 852 -22.18 40.91 64.23
N ASP A 853 -22.45 42.19 64.45
CA ASP A 853 -23.83 42.66 64.72
C ASP A 853 -24.70 42.75 63.45
N GLU A 854 -24.12 43.01 62.28
CA GLU A 854 -24.84 42.94 61.00
C GLU A 854 -25.09 41.48 60.62
N SER A 855 -24.11 40.59 60.80
CA SER A 855 -24.29 39.14 60.68
C SER A 855 -25.43 38.62 61.57
N PHE A 856 -25.45 39.01 62.85
CA PHE A 856 -26.55 38.68 63.76
C PHE A 856 -27.90 39.24 63.27
N ALA A 857 -27.91 40.46 62.71
CA ALA A 857 -29.11 41.09 62.18
C ALA A 857 -29.65 40.38 60.93
N ARG A 858 -28.79 39.86 60.04
CA ARG A 858 -29.18 39.06 58.86
C ARG A 858 -29.78 37.71 59.26
N LEU A 859 -29.17 37.02 60.23
CA LEU A 859 -29.76 35.82 60.82
C LEU A 859 -31.09 36.12 61.53
N GLN A 860 -31.22 37.29 62.16
CA GLN A 860 -32.49 37.71 62.78
C GLN A 860 -33.56 38.02 61.72
N GLU A 861 -33.20 38.69 60.63
CA GLU A 861 -34.06 38.97 59.48
C GLU A 861 -34.61 37.65 58.90
N PHE A 862 -33.73 36.66 58.71
CA PHE A 862 -34.12 35.31 58.28
C PHE A 862 -35.12 34.66 59.25
N ARG A 863 -34.77 34.54 60.54
CA ARG A 863 -35.62 33.90 61.56
C ARG A 863 -36.99 34.58 61.67
N THR A 864 -37.04 35.91 61.57
CA THR A 864 -38.29 36.68 61.67
C THR A 864 -39.14 36.62 60.39
N ARG A 865 -38.55 36.44 59.20
CA ARG A 865 -39.29 36.36 57.92
C ARG A 865 -39.71 34.94 57.54
N PHE A 866 -38.83 33.96 57.76
CA PHE A 866 -39.00 32.59 57.27
C PHE A 866 -39.08 31.53 58.37
N GLY A 867 -38.86 31.87 59.64
CA GLY A 867 -38.68 30.87 60.71
C GLY A 867 -39.88 29.98 61.07
N SER A 868 -41.04 30.19 60.45
CA SER A 868 -42.21 29.30 60.50
C SER A 868 -42.40 28.42 59.26
N VAL A 869 -41.64 28.69 58.19
CA VAL A 869 -41.57 27.91 56.93
C VAL A 869 -40.31 27.04 56.95
N GLU A 870 -39.23 27.58 57.51
CA GLU A 870 -37.89 27.01 57.57
C GLU A 870 -37.48 26.71 59.03
N PRO A 871 -38.15 25.77 59.74
CA PRO A 871 -37.92 25.57 61.17
C PRO A 871 -36.49 25.13 61.49
N VAL A 872 -35.88 24.30 60.64
CA VAL A 872 -34.50 23.79 60.82
C VAL A 872 -33.47 24.90 60.60
N LEU A 873 -33.56 25.64 59.50
CA LEU A 873 -32.66 26.78 59.26
C LEU A 873 -32.88 27.88 60.31
N SER A 874 -34.09 28.06 60.84
CA SER A 874 -34.37 28.97 61.97
C SER A 874 -33.63 28.57 63.24
N MET A 875 -33.47 27.27 63.48
CA MET A 875 -32.67 26.69 64.56
C MET A 875 -31.16 26.86 64.31
N VAL A 876 -30.68 26.59 63.09
CA VAL A 876 -29.27 26.82 62.70
C VAL A 876 -28.89 28.30 62.83
N ALA A 877 -29.77 29.21 62.41
CA ALA A 877 -29.61 30.64 62.59
C ALA A 877 -29.58 31.04 64.08
N LEU A 878 -30.40 30.41 64.94
CA LEU A 878 -30.36 30.60 66.40
C LEU A 878 -29.03 30.12 67.00
N ALA A 879 -28.52 28.97 66.58
CA ALA A 879 -27.23 28.45 67.03
C ALA A 879 -26.04 29.34 66.59
N ARG A 880 -26.04 29.80 65.33
CA ARG A 880 -25.05 30.78 64.84
C ARG A 880 -25.19 32.14 65.55
N GLN A 881 -26.40 32.58 65.87
CA GLN A 881 -26.63 33.76 66.73
C GLN A 881 -26.03 33.58 68.13
N ALA A 882 -26.08 32.38 68.73
CA ALA A 882 -25.42 32.09 70.00
C ALA A 882 -23.89 32.18 69.88
N ASP A 883 -23.30 31.53 68.87
CA ASP A 883 -21.85 31.56 68.58
C ASP A 883 -21.33 32.99 68.39
N ILE A 884 -22.08 33.85 67.67
CA ILE A 884 -21.77 35.27 67.52
C ILE A 884 -21.75 36.00 68.87
N ARG A 885 -22.68 35.71 69.80
CA ARG A 885 -22.67 36.32 71.14
C ARG A 885 -21.55 35.78 72.02
N GLU A 886 -21.11 34.54 71.85
CA GLU A 886 -19.91 34.01 72.50
C GLU A 886 -18.64 34.72 72.01
N ARG A 887 -18.46 34.89 70.69
CA ARG A 887 -17.33 35.64 70.11
C ARG A 887 -17.29 37.11 70.57
N GLN A 888 -18.44 37.71 70.85
CA GLN A 888 -18.54 39.06 71.43
C GLN A 888 -18.30 39.10 72.95
N GLY A 889 -18.03 37.97 73.61
CA GLY A 889 -17.87 37.89 75.08
C GLY A 889 -19.17 38.06 75.86
N ARG A 890 -20.33 37.90 75.23
CA ARG A 890 -21.67 38.13 75.80
C ARG A 890 -22.29 36.83 76.32
N SER A 891 -21.58 36.14 77.20
CA SER A 891 -21.93 34.80 77.69
C SER A 891 -23.35 34.66 78.26
N ALA A 892 -23.90 35.72 78.87
CA ALA A 892 -25.27 35.73 79.38
C ALA A 892 -26.33 35.72 78.26
N ASP A 893 -26.07 36.42 77.15
CA ASP A 893 -26.95 36.42 75.97
C ASP A 893 -26.82 35.10 75.20
N ALA A 894 -25.59 34.58 75.06
CA ALA A 894 -25.33 33.26 74.48
C ALA A 894 -26.04 32.14 75.24
N LEU A 895 -25.94 32.09 76.57
CA LEU A 895 -26.67 31.12 77.41
C LEU A 895 -28.20 31.32 77.34
N GLY A 896 -28.67 32.52 77.02
CA GLY A 896 -30.07 32.78 76.67
C GLY A 896 -30.48 32.06 75.39
N LEU A 897 -29.70 32.24 74.32
CA LEU A 897 -29.92 31.66 72.99
C LEU A 897 -29.73 30.13 72.98
N HIS A 898 -28.76 29.58 73.73
CA HIS A 898 -28.62 28.13 73.93
C HIS A 898 -29.83 27.53 74.64
N ARG A 899 -30.39 28.22 75.65
CA ARG A 899 -31.62 27.76 76.32
C ARG A 899 -32.85 27.88 75.42
N GLU A 900 -32.92 28.91 74.58
CA GLU A 900 -33.94 29.03 73.53
C GLU A 900 -33.84 27.86 72.55
N PHE A 901 -32.62 27.52 72.10
CA PHE A 901 -32.35 26.41 71.19
C PHE A 901 -32.73 25.06 71.82
N TYR A 902 -32.21 24.73 73.01
CA TYR A 902 -32.45 23.42 73.62
C TYR A 902 -33.94 23.19 73.94
N ASN A 903 -34.65 24.23 74.37
CA ASN A 903 -36.10 24.18 74.56
C ASN A 903 -36.87 23.98 73.25
N ALA A 904 -36.43 24.62 72.15
CA ALA A 904 -37.06 24.51 70.84
C ALA A 904 -36.77 23.16 70.15
N PHE A 905 -35.56 22.63 70.29
CA PHE A 905 -35.17 21.28 69.89
C PHE A 905 -36.07 20.23 70.57
N GLY A 906 -36.33 20.44 71.87
CA GLY A 906 -37.18 19.58 72.68
C GLY A 906 -36.33 18.70 73.59
N PRO A 907 -36.28 18.97 74.91
CA PRO A 907 -35.58 18.10 75.85
C PRO A 907 -36.26 16.74 75.91
N GLY A 908 -35.47 15.68 75.78
CA GLY A 908 -35.97 14.30 75.83
C GLY A 908 -36.55 13.95 77.21
N VAL A 909 -37.50 13.03 77.25
CA VAL A 909 -38.02 12.46 78.50
C VAL A 909 -37.33 11.12 78.74
N PRO A 910 -36.48 10.95 79.77
CA PRO A 910 -35.81 9.68 80.03
C PRO A 910 -36.82 8.62 80.47
N ALA A 911 -36.66 7.39 79.95
CA ALA A 911 -37.29 6.21 80.51
C ALA A 911 -36.42 5.70 81.68
N ILE A 912 -37.03 5.52 82.85
CA ILE A 912 -36.34 5.17 84.09
C ILE A 912 -37.08 3.96 84.70
N ASP A 913 -36.33 2.98 85.20
CA ASP A 913 -36.88 1.78 85.83
C ASP A 913 -37.18 1.95 87.33
N ASP A 914 -37.76 0.91 87.96
CA ASP A 914 -38.08 0.86 89.40
C ASP A 914 -36.82 0.95 90.33
N SER A 915 -35.61 1.07 89.77
CA SER A 915 -34.33 1.22 90.48
C SER A 915 -33.61 2.55 90.18
N ASP A 916 -34.33 3.54 89.62
CA ASP A 916 -33.84 4.85 89.18
C ASP A 916 -32.76 4.78 88.07
N ARG A 917 -32.69 3.67 87.30
CA ARG A 917 -31.77 3.53 86.17
C ARG A 917 -32.39 3.97 84.85
N PHE A 918 -31.64 4.72 84.04
CA PHE A 918 -31.99 5.05 82.66
C PHE A 918 -32.03 3.77 81.81
N THR A 919 -33.17 3.51 81.16
CA THR A 919 -33.41 2.33 80.30
C THR A 919 -33.67 2.71 78.83
N GLY A 920 -33.43 3.97 78.47
CA GLY A 920 -33.66 4.53 77.14
C GLY A 920 -34.40 5.87 77.22
N TRP A 921 -34.83 6.39 76.08
CA TRP A 921 -35.64 7.61 76.01
C TRP A 921 -37.12 7.27 75.79
N ALA A 922 -38.02 7.78 76.64
CA ALA A 922 -39.47 7.70 76.44
C ALA A 922 -39.94 8.66 75.32
N THR A 923 -39.26 9.80 75.20
CA THR A 923 -39.13 10.56 73.94
C THR A 923 -37.68 11.02 73.80
N PRO A 924 -37.02 10.83 72.63
CA PRO A 924 -35.65 11.25 72.44
C PRO A 924 -35.52 12.79 72.45
N PRO A 925 -34.35 13.33 72.83
CA PRO A 925 -34.03 14.73 72.58
C PRO A 925 -34.19 15.06 71.09
N GLY A 926 -34.82 16.19 70.80
CA GLY A 926 -35.14 16.59 69.44
C GLY A 926 -36.49 16.13 68.92
N GLY A 927 -37.33 15.49 69.75
CA GLY A 927 -38.66 14.98 69.38
C GLY A 927 -39.72 16.01 68.96
N ASN A 928 -39.33 17.27 68.74
CA ASN A 928 -40.13 18.27 68.03
C ASN A 928 -39.89 18.26 66.50
N PHE A 929 -38.92 17.48 66.01
CA PHE A 929 -38.48 17.40 64.61
C PHE A 929 -38.59 15.95 64.09
N GLU A 930 -38.71 15.79 62.77
CA GLU A 930 -38.58 14.49 62.09
C GLU A 930 -37.12 13.99 62.14
N ASP A 931 -36.88 12.68 61.97
CA ASP A 931 -35.61 12.07 62.37
C ASP A 931 -34.37 12.62 61.63
N ASP A 932 -34.45 12.90 60.34
CA ASP A 932 -33.32 13.49 59.58
C ASP A 932 -32.97 14.91 60.06
N ASP A 933 -33.99 15.72 60.35
CA ASP A 933 -33.84 17.09 60.85
C ASP A 933 -33.41 17.12 62.31
N ARG A 934 -33.87 16.14 63.10
CA ARG A 934 -33.41 15.87 64.46
C ARG A 934 -31.91 15.58 64.46
N VAL A 935 -31.43 14.69 63.59
CA VAL A 935 -30.00 14.37 63.43
C VAL A 935 -29.19 15.60 63.03
N ARG A 936 -29.66 16.41 62.08
CA ARG A 936 -29.00 17.68 61.67
C ARG A 936 -28.83 18.69 62.81
N LEU A 937 -29.69 18.64 63.83
CA LEU A 937 -29.66 19.58 64.97
C LEU A 937 -28.94 19.03 66.22
N VAL A 938 -28.63 17.74 66.29
CA VAL A 938 -27.95 17.07 67.44
C VAL A 938 -26.65 17.77 67.89
N PRO A 939 -25.70 18.14 67.01
CA PRO A 939 -24.44 18.77 67.44
C PRO A 939 -24.63 20.13 68.12
N PHE A 940 -25.62 20.91 67.64
CA PHE A 940 -25.99 22.19 68.23
C PHE A 940 -26.75 22.02 69.55
N ALA A 941 -27.62 21.00 69.64
CA ALA A 941 -28.33 20.66 70.87
C ALA A 941 -27.39 20.21 72.00
N ALA A 942 -26.39 19.38 71.67
CA ALA A 942 -25.39 18.91 72.61
C ALA A 942 -24.48 20.07 73.10
N ARG A 943 -24.02 20.94 72.20
CA ARG A 943 -23.32 22.20 72.57
C ARG A 943 -24.17 23.05 73.52
N ALA A 944 -25.44 23.25 73.20
CA ALA A 944 -26.35 24.05 74.01
C ALA A 944 -26.57 23.45 75.41
N ARG A 945 -26.77 22.13 75.53
CA ARG A 945 -26.94 21.46 76.83
C ARG A 945 -25.64 21.44 77.64
N PHE A 946 -24.47 21.28 76.99
CA PHE A 946 -23.16 21.37 77.64
C PHE A 946 -22.90 22.77 78.22
N ALA A 947 -23.17 23.82 77.44
CA ALA A 947 -23.09 25.21 77.88
C ALA A 947 -24.05 25.52 79.06
N MET A 948 -25.17 24.80 79.18
CA MET A 948 -26.06 24.87 80.35
C MET A 948 -25.51 24.09 81.56
N ALA A 949 -25.00 22.87 81.37
CA ALA A 949 -24.48 21.99 82.43
C ALA A 949 -23.21 22.54 83.11
N GLN A 950 -22.41 23.32 82.40
CA GLN A 950 -21.19 23.97 82.91
C GLN A 950 -21.44 24.83 84.18
N ALA A 951 -22.65 25.37 84.37
CA ALA A 951 -23.01 26.08 85.61
C ALA A 951 -23.15 25.15 86.83
N GLY A 952 -23.61 23.91 86.63
CA GLY A 952 -23.66 22.88 87.68
C GLY A 952 -22.26 22.42 88.07
N TYR A 953 -21.37 22.27 87.08
CA TYR A 953 -19.97 21.89 87.26
C TYR A 953 -19.24 22.86 88.20
N GLU A 954 -19.34 24.16 87.91
CA GLU A 954 -18.69 25.22 88.70
C GLU A 954 -19.24 25.29 90.13
N ALA A 955 -20.54 25.05 90.32
CA ALA A 955 -21.16 24.98 91.64
C ALA A 955 -20.72 23.75 92.46
N ALA A 956 -20.49 22.61 91.81
CA ALA A 956 -19.98 21.40 92.45
C ALA A 956 -18.49 21.51 92.79
N GLN A 957 -17.67 21.99 91.85
CA GLN A 957 -16.22 22.15 92.03
C GLN A 957 -15.86 23.18 93.12
N SER A 958 -16.66 24.24 93.27
CA SER A 958 -16.47 25.26 94.31
C SER A 958 -17.00 24.87 95.71
N SER A 959 -17.55 23.66 95.88
CA SER A 959 -18.06 23.19 97.18
C SER A 959 -16.92 22.79 98.13
N SER A 960 -16.79 23.49 99.25
CA SER A 960 -15.69 23.31 100.21
C SER A 960 -15.94 22.22 101.24
N LEU A 961 -14.92 21.41 101.53
CA LEU A 961 -14.91 20.39 102.59
C LEU A 961 -14.44 20.91 103.96
N ALA A 962 -14.09 22.19 104.07
CA ALA A 962 -13.48 22.76 105.28
C ALA A 962 -14.37 22.56 106.53
N PHE A 963 -13.79 21.98 107.58
CA PHE A 963 -14.44 21.69 108.86
C PHE A 963 -13.55 22.14 110.03
N ARG A 964 -14.00 21.89 111.27
CA ARG A 964 -13.22 22.21 112.49
C ARG A 964 -12.70 20.93 113.14
N PRO A 965 -11.45 20.90 113.64
CA PRO A 965 -10.93 19.76 114.39
C PRO A 965 -11.91 19.27 115.48
N GLY A 966 -12.12 17.95 115.53
CA GLY A 966 -13.08 17.31 116.43
C GLY A 966 -14.57 17.41 116.02
N ARG A 967 -14.91 18.08 114.91
CA ARG A 967 -16.30 18.15 114.38
C ARG A 967 -16.50 17.30 113.13
N TRP A 968 -16.29 16.00 113.26
CA TRP A 968 -16.43 15.02 112.18
C TRP A 968 -17.83 14.99 111.50
N GLN A 969 -18.87 15.47 112.19
CA GLN A 969 -20.20 15.64 111.58
C GLN A 969 -20.28 16.85 110.63
N GLU A 970 -19.55 17.94 110.90
CA GLU A 970 -19.48 19.12 110.02
C GLU A 970 -18.76 18.78 108.69
N LEU A 971 -17.76 17.89 108.75
CA LEU A 971 -17.12 17.29 107.57
C LEU A 971 -18.09 16.41 106.77
N ARG A 972 -18.80 15.50 107.45
CA ARG A 972 -19.79 14.60 106.81
C ARG A 972 -20.86 15.40 106.07
N ASP A 973 -21.44 16.41 106.69
CA ASP A 973 -22.51 17.21 106.08
C ASP A 973 -22.01 17.97 104.83
N ASN A 974 -20.75 18.44 104.84
CA ASN A 974 -20.11 19.06 103.66
C ASN A 974 -19.80 18.03 102.55
N MET A 975 -19.30 16.84 102.90
CA MET A 975 -19.07 15.74 101.95
C MET A 975 -20.37 15.30 101.26
N VAL A 976 -21.45 15.12 102.02
CA VAL A 976 -22.79 14.80 101.49
C VAL A 976 -23.25 15.88 100.52
N ARG A 977 -23.19 17.16 100.92
CA ARG A 977 -23.61 18.28 100.07
C ARG A 977 -22.77 18.39 98.78
N ARG A 978 -21.47 18.08 98.83
CA ARG A 978 -20.63 18.03 97.62
C ARG A 978 -21.01 16.86 96.73
N GLY A 979 -21.29 15.68 97.30
CA GLY A 979 -21.85 14.53 96.58
C GLY A 979 -23.17 14.86 95.88
N GLU A 980 -24.11 15.52 96.56
CA GLU A 980 -25.37 15.99 95.98
C GLU A 980 -25.17 16.92 94.77
N LEU A 981 -24.25 17.90 94.88
CA LEU A 981 -23.94 18.83 93.78
C LEU A 981 -23.21 18.15 92.62
N MET A 982 -22.29 17.22 92.90
CA MET A 982 -21.60 16.43 91.88
C MET A 982 -22.56 15.51 91.14
N GLN A 983 -23.45 14.80 91.85
CA GLN A 983 -24.46 13.95 91.24
C GLN A 983 -25.42 14.77 90.36
N ALA A 984 -25.84 15.96 90.81
CA ALA A 984 -26.65 16.85 90.00
C ALA A 984 -25.93 17.26 88.70
N SER A 985 -24.69 17.75 88.79
CA SER A 985 -23.91 18.14 87.61
C SER A 985 -23.58 16.97 86.69
N GLN A 986 -23.31 15.78 87.23
CA GLN A 986 -23.08 14.56 86.48
C GLN A 986 -24.31 14.16 85.68
N ASN A 987 -25.51 14.25 86.27
CA ASN A 987 -26.76 13.99 85.56
C ASN A 987 -26.95 14.97 84.39
N GLU A 988 -26.61 16.25 84.58
CA GLU A 988 -26.66 17.25 83.48
C GLU A 988 -25.68 16.95 82.34
N PHE A 989 -24.50 16.37 82.64
CA PHE A 989 -23.54 15.93 81.62
C PHE A 989 -23.92 14.59 80.99
N PHE A 990 -24.59 13.69 81.71
CA PHE A 990 -25.17 12.48 81.12
C PHE A 990 -26.31 12.81 80.14
N GLU A 991 -27.09 13.87 80.37
CA GLU A 991 -28.01 14.38 79.34
C GLU A 991 -27.27 14.77 78.05
N VAL A 992 -26.10 15.43 78.14
CA VAL A 992 -25.29 15.78 76.95
C VAL A 992 -24.83 14.54 76.20
N THR A 993 -24.26 13.55 76.91
CA THR A 993 -23.86 12.26 76.32
C THR A 993 -25.04 11.57 75.63
N ASN A 994 -26.23 11.61 76.25
CA ASN A 994 -27.42 10.92 75.75
C ASN A 994 -28.18 11.68 74.64
N ILE A 995 -27.74 12.90 74.26
CA ILE A 995 -28.20 13.59 73.03
C ILE A 995 -27.59 12.94 71.76
N GLY A 996 -26.47 12.23 71.89
CA GLY A 996 -25.88 11.44 70.80
C GLY A 996 -24.75 12.12 70.01
N ASP A 997 -24.37 13.36 70.32
CA ASP A 997 -23.14 13.93 69.77
C ASP A 997 -21.92 13.39 70.53
N ALA A 998 -21.12 12.57 69.85
CA ALA A 998 -19.96 11.93 70.46
C ALA A 998 -18.82 12.90 70.85
N SER A 999 -18.73 14.10 70.25
CA SER A 999 -17.71 15.09 70.63
C SER A 999 -18.06 15.77 71.95
N TRP A 1000 -19.32 16.16 72.13
CA TRP A 1000 -19.82 16.73 73.38
C TRP A 1000 -19.98 15.67 74.48
N ALA A 1001 -20.19 14.39 74.12
CA ALA A 1001 -20.07 13.26 75.05
C ALA A 1001 -18.64 13.11 75.61
N VAL A 1002 -17.60 13.24 74.77
CA VAL A 1002 -16.18 13.25 75.22
C VAL A 1002 -15.91 14.43 76.16
N ALA A 1003 -16.39 15.63 75.81
CA ALA A 1003 -16.28 16.81 76.69
C ALA A 1003 -17.01 16.63 78.04
N SER A 1004 -18.14 15.92 78.04
CA SER A 1004 -18.93 15.62 79.23
C SER A 1004 -18.28 14.58 80.13
N ALA A 1005 -17.71 13.52 79.54
CA ALA A 1005 -16.93 12.51 80.24
C ALA A 1005 -15.69 13.11 80.94
N LEU A 1006 -15.01 14.06 80.28
CA LEU A 1006 -13.94 14.86 80.87
C LEU A 1006 -14.42 15.63 82.12
N ARG A 1007 -15.51 16.40 82.00
CA ARG A 1007 -16.03 17.20 83.12
C ARG A 1007 -16.49 16.32 84.30
N ILE A 1008 -17.11 15.17 84.04
CA ILE A 1008 -17.45 14.18 85.10
C ILE A 1008 -16.17 13.64 85.77
N GLY A 1009 -15.16 13.26 84.99
CA GLY A 1009 -13.86 12.81 85.50
C GLY A 1009 -13.17 13.85 86.40
N GLN A 1010 -13.18 15.11 85.98
CA GLN A 1010 -12.63 16.24 86.73
C GLN A 1010 -13.36 16.49 88.07
N LEU A 1011 -14.68 16.35 88.12
CA LEU A 1011 -15.44 16.47 89.38
C LEU A 1011 -15.01 15.39 90.40
N TYR A 1012 -14.92 14.14 89.96
CA TYR A 1012 -14.51 13.02 90.81
C TYR A 1012 -13.05 13.11 91.24
N HIS A 1013 -12.14 13.40 90.32
CA HIS A 1013 -10.71 13.53 90.63
C HIS A 1013 -10.44 14.71 91.58
N GLN A 1014 -11.09 15.85 91.39
CA GLN A 1014 -10.95 16.98 92.32
C GLN A 1014 -11.53 16.66 93.71
N PHE A 1015 -12.62 15.89 93.82
CA PHE A 1015 -13.16 15.48 95.13
C PHE A 1015 -12.24 14.49 95.85
N TYR A 1016 -11.68 13.51 95.14
CA TYR A 1016 -10.61 12.64 95.66
C TYR A 1016 -9.45 13.47 96.23
N ARG A 1017 -8.93 14.43 95.46
CA ARG A 1017 -7.80 15.28 95.88
C ARG A 1017 -8.13 16.15 97.10
N ASP A 1018 -9.36 16.66 97.20
CA ASP A 1018 -9.80 17.46 98.33
C ASP A 1018 -10.04 16.63 99.61
N ILE A 1019 -10.27 15.32 99.50
CA ILE A 1019 -10.35 14.39 100.63
C ILE A 1019 -8.95 14.03 101.16
N PHE A 1020 -7.99 13.72 100.28
CA PHE A 1020 -6.60 13.47 100.68
C PHE A 1020 -5.82 14.75 101.07
N ALA A 1021 -6.48 15.92 101.04
CA ALA A 1021 -5.97 17.19 101.55
C ALA A 1021 -6.50 17.54 102.97
N LEU A 1022 -7.22 16.62 103.62
CA LEU A 1022 -7.72 16.81 104.99
C LEU A 1022 -6.62 16.49 106.03
N ASP A 1023 -6.52 17.31 107.08
CA ASP A 1023 -5.57 17.09 108.16
C ASP A 1023 -5.96 15.86 109.02
N PRO A 1024 -5.01 14.99 109.40
CA PRO A 1024 -5.26 13.84 110.27
C PRO A 1024 -5.62 14.25 111.72
N PRO A 1025 -6.18 13.33 112.53
CA PRO A 1025 -6.41 13.55 113.94
C PRO A 1025 -5.13 13.92 114.68
N ASP A 1026 -5.21 14.90 115.57
CA ASP A 1026 -4.05 15.38 116.33
C ASP A 1026 -3.50 14.29 117.27
N PHE A 1027 -2.30 13.81 116.96
CA PHE A 1027 -1.60 12.74 117.68
C PHE A 1027 -1.30 13.13 119.14
N ASP A 1028 -1.02 14.41 119.42
CA ASP A 1028 -0.77 14.90 120.78
C ASP A 1028 -2.09 14.95 121.59
N ASP A 1029 -3.22 15.35 120.98
CA ASP A 1029 -4.56 15.28 121.61
C ASP A 1029 -5.00 13.83 121.89
N CYS A 1030 -4.55 12.86 121.10
CA CYS A 1030 -4.73 11.43 121.40
C CYS A 1030 -3.93 11.00 122.64
N LEU A 1031 -2.64 11.36 122.72
CA LEU A 1031 -1.79 11.04 123.88
C LEU A 1031 -2.27 11.73 125.17
N ASP A 1032 -2.65 13.01 125.12
CA ASP A 1032 -3.12 13.78 126.28
C ASP A 1032 -4.45 13.25 126.86
N ARG A 1033 -5.24 12.52 126.05
CA ARG A 1033 -6.45 11.79 126.50
C ARG A 1033 -6.14 10.48 127.23
N GLY A 1034 -4.88 10.09 127.34
CA GLY A 1034 -4.43 8.93 128.11
C GLY A 1034 -4.44 7.60 127.34
N PHE A 1035 -4.51 7.65 126.01
CA PHE A 1035 -4.25 6.50 125.14
C PHE A 1035 -2.74 6.23 125.06
N SER A 1036 -2.33 4.98 124.82
CA SER A 1036 -0.92 4.66 124.56
C SER A 1036 -0.51 5.03 123.14
N TYR A 1037 0.80 5.19 122.88
CA TYR A 1037 1.34 5.42 121.54
C TYR A 1037 0.73 4.47 120.50
N ASP A 1038 0.78 3.15 120.75
CA ASP A 1038 0.22 2.08 119.92
C ASP A 1038 -1.28 2.21 119.63
N GLN A 1039 -2.04 2.99 120.42
CA GLN A 1039 -3.47 3.26 120.22
C GLN A 1039 -3.72 4.54 119.41
N CYS A 1040 -2.75 5.47 119.38
CA CYS A 1040 -2.79 6.67 118.55
C CYS A 1040 -2.26 6.37 117.14
N ASP A 1041 -1.19 5.57 117.03
CA ASP A 1041 -0.70 4.93 115.80
C ASP A 1041 -1.89 4.23 115.07
N GLN A 1042 -2.60 3.35 115.79
CA GLN A 1042 -3.81 2.67 115.29
C GLN A 1042 -4.97 3.60 114.92
N LEU A 1043 -5.02 4.84 115.42
CA LEU A 1043 -6.10 5.79 115.17
C LEU A 1043 -5.78 6.71 113.98
N GLU A 1044 -4.49 6.97 113.74
CA GLU A 1044 -3.99 7.53 112.48
C GLU A 1044 -4.13 6.51 111.34
N ASP A 1045 -3.77 5.24 111.57
CA ASP A 1045 -4.06 4.12 110.63
C ASP A 1045 -5.56 4.04 110.29
N GLN A 1046 -6.44 3.99 111.29
CA GLN A 1046 -7.91 3.96 111.07
C GLN A 1046 -8.45 5.19 110.35
N TYR A 1047 -7.80 6.35 110.49
CA TYR A 1047 -8.17 7.56 109.74
C TYR A 1047 -7.73 7.46 108.29
N ASN A 1048 -6.50 7.01 108.04
CA ASN A 1048 -5.97 6.80 106.69
C ASN A 1048 -6.79 5.73 105.96
N ASP A 1049 -7.06 4.58 106.59
CA ASP A 1049 -7.94 3.52 106.08
C ASP A 1049 -9.32 4.08 105.69
N ALA A 1050 -9.90 4.96 106.51
CA ALA A 1050 -11.19 5.60 106.20
C ALA A 1050 -11.11 6.65 105.06
N LEU A 1051 -9.98 7.33 104.89
CA LEU A 1051 -9.75 8.17 103.70
C LEU A 1051 -9.63 7.33 102.43
N TYR A 1052 -8.98 6.16 102.49
CA TYR A 1052 -8.91 5.22 101.36
C TYR A 1052 -10.29 4.58 101.07
N GLU A 1053 -11.04 4.15 102.09
CA GLU A 1053 -12.39 3.57 101.94
C GLU A 1053 -13.38 4.53 101.23
N ILE A 1054 -13.26 5.84 101.49
CA ILE A 1054 -14.08 6.87 100.84
C ILE A 1054 -13.47 7.35 99.51
N GLY A 1055 -12.14 7.41 99.43
CA GLY A 1055 -11.41 8.03 98.33
C GLY A 1055 -11.19 7.12 97.12
N ASP A 1056 -10.82 5.86 97.31
CA ASP A 1056 -10.53 4.94 96.20
C ASP A 1056 -11.73 4.75 95.25
N PRO A 1057 -13.00 4.69 95.72
CA PRO A 1057 -14.17 4.72 94.83
C PRO A 1057 -14.27 5.99 93.98
N LEU A 1058 -13.89 7.16 94.51
CA LEU A 1058 -13.91 8.42 93.74
C LEU A 1058 -12.82 8.43 92.67
N LEU A 1059 -11.63 7.88 92.95
CA LEU A 1059 -10.57 7.74 91.95
C LEU A 1059 -10.95 6.71 90.88
N GLY A 1060 -11.61 5.62 91.26
CA GLY A 1060 -12.22 4.64 90.36
C GLY A 1060 -13.21 5.30 89.41
N ASN A 1061 -14.20 6.01 89.94
CA ASN A 1061 -15.20 6.73 89.15
C ASN A 1061 -14.59 7.78 88.20
N ALA A 1062 -13.52 8.48 88.63
CA ALA A 1062 -12.79 9.41 87.78
C ALA A 1062 -12.13 8.70 86.59
N MET A 1063 -11.38 7.62 86.85
CA MET A 1063 -10.72 6.82 85.82
C MET A 1063 -11.71 6.09 84.90
N GLU A 1064 -12.87 5.68 85.42
CA GLU A 1064 -13.95 5.09 84.65
C GLU A 1064 -14.55 6.11 83.67
N ALA A 1065 -14.97 7.28 84.15
CA ALA A 1065 -15.54 8.33 83.29
C ALA A 1065 -14.56 8.79 82.20
N LEU A 1066 -13.30 9.07 82.58
CA LEU A 1066 -12.26 9.44 81.63
C LEU A 1066 -11.95 8.28 80.65
N GLY A 1067 -11.85 7.05 81.14
CA GLY A 1067 -11.60 5.87 80.32
C GLY A 1067 -12.70 5.61 79.29
N GLN A 1068 -13.98 5.76 79.67
CA GLN A 1068 -15.12 5.67 78.76
C GLN A 1068 -15.08 6.78 77.70
N GLY A 1069 -14.79 8.02 78.09
CA GLY A 1069 -14.59 9.13 77.14
C GLY A 1069 -13.43 8.89 76.18
N PHE A 1070 -12.31 8.32 76.65
CA PHE A 1070 -11.17 7.97 75.80
C PHE A 1070 -11.52 6.84 74.81
N MET A 1071 -12.20 5.79 75.25
CA MET A 1071 -12.65 4.70 74.37
C MET A 1071 -13.65 5.20 73.32
N LEU A 1072 -14.57 6.10 73.68
CA LEU A 1072 -15.48 6.74 72.74
C LEU A 1072 -14.71 7.58 71.71
N ALA A 1073 -13.76 8.41 72.16
CA ALA A 1073 -12.92 9.21 71.27
C ALA A 1073 -12.12 8.35 70.27
N GLN A 1074 -11.54 7.23 70.73
CA GLN A 1074 -10.83 6.29 69.86
C GLN A 1074 -11.75 5.55 68.89
N ARG A 1075 -12.95 5.12 69.33
CA ARG A 1075 -13.90 4.38 68.49
C ARG A 1075 -14.48 5.24 67.38
N GLU A 1076 -14.81 6.50 67.68
CA GLU A 1076 -15.48 7.39 66.74
C GLU A 1076 -14.52 8.25 65.89
N GLY A 1077 -13.23 8.30 66.25
CA GLY A 1077 -12.19 9.06 65.55
C GLY A 1077 -12.09 10.54 65.97
N ILE A 1078 -12.42 10.86 67.23
CA ILE A 1078 -12.64 12.25 67.69
C ILE A 1078 -11.39 12.79 68.39
N PHE A 1079 -10.70 13.72 67.72
CA PHE A 1079 -9.46 14.34 68.19
C PHE A 1079 -9.60 15.86 68.36
N THR A 1080 -10.51 16.27 69.25
CA THR A 1080 -10.78 17.69 69.57
C THR A 1080 -9.91 18.18 70.75
N GLU A 1081 -10.01 19.48 71.08
CA GLU A 1081 -9.42 20.04 72.31
C GLU A 1081 -9.86 19.28 73.58
N TRP A 1082 -11.13 18.84 73.62
CA TRP A 1082 -11.69 18.04 74.72
C TRP A 1082 -11.02 16.67 74.84
N THR A 1083 -10.69 16.01 73.71
CA THR A 1083 -9.91 14.76 73.74
C THR A 1083 -8.50 14.99 74.29
N GLN A 1084 -7.88 16.14 74.00
CA GLN A 1084 -6.56 16.49 74.50
C GLN A 1084 -6.56 16.79 76.01
N GLU A 1085 -7.54 17.57 76.50
CA GLU A 1085 -7.72 17.80 77.94
C GLU A 1085 -8.02 16.48 78.69
N LEU A 1086 -8.85 15.59 78.13
CA LEU A 1086 -9.17 14.29 78.73
C LEU A 1086 -7.94 13.41 78.91
N VAL A 1087 -7.09 13.30 77.88
CA VAL A 1087 -5.83 12.54 77.95
C VAL A 1087 -4.86 13.16 78.96
N ALA A 1088 -4.83 14.49 79.09
CA ALA A 1088 -4.01 15.18 80.08
C ALA A 1088 -4.48 14.91 81.52
N GLU A 1089 -5.81 14.91 81.75
CA GLU A 1089 -6.40 14.58 83.05
C GLU A 1089 -6.08 13.13 83.46
N MET A 1090 -6.25 12.16 82.55
CA MET A 1090 -5.89 10.75 82.79
C MET A 1090 -4.40 10.60 83.16
N ASN A 1091 -3.50 11.28 82.43
CA ASN A 1091 -2.06 11.22 82.70
C ASN A 1091 -1.63 11.89 84.01
N SER A 1092 -2.51 12.69 84.63
CA SER A 1092 -2.29 13.22 85.98
C SER A 1092 -2.52 12.15 87.07
N ILE A 1093 -3.37 11.15 86.79
CA ILE A 1093 -3.69 10.02 87.67
C ILE A 1093 -2.76 8.83 87.37
N ASP A 1094 -2.76 8.32 86.14
CA ASP A 1094 -1.91 7.21 85.69
C ASP A 1094 -1.09 7.59 84.45
N ARG A 1095 0.24 7.63 84.62
CA ARG A 1095 1.22 8.01 83.59
C ARG A 1095 1.51 6.91 82.55
N THR A 1096 0.80 5.80 82.58
CA THR A 1096 0.91 4.74 81.57
C THR A 1096 0.02 4.96 80.35
N VAL A 1097 -1.00 5.82 80.45
CA VAL A 1097 -1.98 6.07 79.37
C VAL A 1097 -1.39 6.91 78.24
N ARG A 1098 -0.88 6.24 77.20
CA ARG A 1098 -0.37 6.89 75.98
C ARG A 1098 -1.35 6.73 74.81
N VAL A 1099 -1.63 7.83 74.13
CA VAL A 1099 -2.27 7.81 72.80
C VAL A 1099 -1.28 7.17 71.81
N GLY A 1100 -1.78 6.28 70.95
CA GLY A 1100 -1.01 5.79 69.81
C GLY A 1100 -0.71 6.95 68.86
N GLY A 1101 0.57 7.19 68.54
CA GLY A 1101 0.99 8.44 67.92
C GLY A 1101 0.96 8.42 66.40
N GLU A 1102 0.30 9.43 65.82
CA GLU A 1102 0.75 10.06 64.57
C GLU A 1102 0.98 11.55 64.84
N GLU A 1103 2.16 12.07 64.46
CA GLU A 1103 2.43 13.51 64.48
C GLU A 1103 1.78 14.14 63.23
N GLY A 1104 0.56 14.68 63.35
CA GLY A 1104 -0.12 15.28 62.19
C GLY A 1104 -1.40 16.09 62.44
N VAL A 1105 -2.22 15.73 63.44
CA VAL A 1105 -3.53 16.39 63.65
C VAL A 1105 -3.37 17.75 64.32
N VAL A 1106 -3.38 18.81 63.53
CA VAL A 1106 -3.48 20.20 64.02
C VAL A 1106 -4.92 20.47 64.43
N ALA A 1107 -5.16 20.72 65.71
CA ALA A 1107 -6.46 21.15 66.22
C ALA A 1107 -6.71 22.64 65.87
N ASN A 1108 -7.09 22.90 64.62
CA ASN A 1108 -7.68 24.16 64.15
C ASN A 1108 -8.60 23.88 62.97
N ALA A 1109 -9.67 24.67 62.84
CA ALA A 1109 -10.77 24.47 61.89
C ALA A 1109 -11.56 23.15 62.10
N THR A 1110 -12.37 23.10 63.16
CA THR A 1110 -13.66 22.41 63.06
C THR A 1110 -14.45 23.03 61.91
N SER A 1111 -14.66 22.30 60.82
CA SER A 1111 -15.54 22.73 59.73
C SER A 1111 -16.95 22.97 60.26
N ASP A 1112 -17.56 24.11 59.92
CA ASP A 1112 -19.00 24.31 60.12
C ASP A 1112 -19.73 23.22 59.31
N PRO A 1113 -20.59 22.38 59.93
CA PRO A 1113 -21.27 21.28 59.24
C PRO A 1113 -22.06 21.67 57.99
N PHE A 1114 -22.41 22.95 57.84
CA PHE A 1114 -23.12 23.49 56.67
C PHE A 1114 -22.24 23.89 55.48
N ILE A 1115 -20.91 23.76 55.57
CA ILE A 1115 -19.99 24.14 54.47
C ILE A 1115 -19.57 22.94 53.59
N ALA A 1116 -19.91 21.70 53.97
CA ALA A 1116 -19.44 20.47 53.30
C ALA A 1116 -20.58 19.51 52.90
N THR A 1117 -21.45 19.95 51.98
CA THR A 1117 -22.68 19.26 51.51
C THR A 1117 -22.45 17.98 50.67
N ASN A 1118 -21.41 17.18 50.95
CA ASN A 1118 -21.08 15.95 50.21
C ASN A 1118 -20.51 14.82 51.08
N TYR A 1119 -20.43 14.95 52.42
CA TYR A 1119 -19.86 13.92 53.30
C TYR A 1119 -20.88 13.23 54.23
N ILE A 1120 -22.18 13.56 54.12
CA ILE A 1120 -23.24 13.04 55.01
C ILE A 1120 -24.04 11.95 54.29
N LEU A 1121 -23.41 10.77 54.10
CA LEU A 1121 -24.08 9.55 53.63
C LEU A 1121 -23.71 8.28 54.42
N ASP A 1122 -22.91 8.39 55.49
CA ASP A 1122 -22.50 7.23 56.30
C ASP A 1122 -22.46 7.52 57.82
N LEU A 1123 -23.60 7.98 58.35
CA LEU A 1123 -23.85 8.01 59.81
C LEU A 1123 -24.48 6.70 60.31
N THR A 1124 -25.04 5.90 59.40
CA THR A 1124 -25.92 4.76 59.67
C THR A 1124 -25.19 3.53 60.23
N GLU A 1125 -23.89 3.36 59.94
CA GLU A 1125 -23.07 2.33 60.61
C GLU A 1125 -22.73 2.72 62.06
N LYS A 1126 -22.39 4.00 62.30
CA LYS A 1126 -22.03 4.50 63.63
C LYS A 1126 -23.18 4.41 64.63
N GLU A 1127 -24.39 4.76 64.21
CA GLU A 1127 -25.59 4.69 65.06
C GLU A 1127 -25.92 3.23 65.47
N ARG A 1128 -25.61 2.26 64.60
CA ARG A 1128 -25.77 0.83 64.91
C ARG A 1128 -24.79 0.37 66.00
N ALA A 1129 -23.51 0.74 65.88
CA ALA A 1129 -22.48 0.41 66.87
C ALA A 1129 -22.69 1.12 68.23
N PHE A 1130 -23.33 2.29 68.25
CA PHE A 1130 -23.72 2.97 69.50
C PHE A 1130 -24.87 2.26 70.22
N ARG A 1131 -25.84 1.70 69.49
CA ARG A 1131 -26.99 0.99 70.07
C ARG A 1131 -26.55 -0.24 70.87
N ASP A 1132 -25.65 -1.05 70.31
CA ASP A 1132 -25.06 -2.23 70.96
C ASP A 1132 -24.27 -1.88 72.24
N PHE A 1133 -23.74 -0.66 72.35
CA PHE A 1133 -23.03 -0.18 73.54
C PHE A 1133 -23.99 0.19 74.69
N VAL A 1134 -25.16 0.77 74.38
CA VAL A 1134 -26.17 1.18 75.37
C VAL A 1134 -26.85 -0.02 76.03
N GLU A 1135 -26.96 -1.16 75.35
CA GLU A 1135 -27.59 -2.38 75.90
C GLU A 1135 -26.69 -3.19 76.85
N THR A 1136 -25.44 -2.76 77.11
CA THR A 1136 -24.52 -3.44 78.05
C THR A 1136 -24.55 -2.76 79.43
N PRO A 1137 -25.07 -3.38 80.51
CA PRO A 1137 -25.06 -2.79 81.84
C PRO A 1137 -23.64 -2.75 82.42
N LEU A 1138 -23.23 -1.58 82.91
CA LEU A 1138 -22.16 -1.48 83.90
C LEU A 1138 -22.64 -2.11 85.23
N PHE A 1139 -21.69 -2.67 85.99
CA PHE A 1139 -21.85 -3.42 87.26
C PHE A 1139 -22.46 -4.83 87.18
N GLU A 1140 -21.62 -5.86 86.92
CA GLU A 1140 -21.79 -7.16 87.59
C GLU A 1140 -20.49 -8.02 87.72
N VAL A 1141 -19.66 -7.77 88.75
CA VAL A 1141 -18.72 -8.78 89.29
C VAL A 1141 -18.59 -8.63 90.82
N LEU A 1142 -19.03 -9.65 91.57
CA LEU A 1142 -18.67 -9.89 92.97
C LEU A 1142 -18.21 -11.35 93.14
N PRO A 1143 -17.20 -11.65 93.99
CA PRO A 1143 -16.68 -13.01 94.12
C PRO A 1143 -17.41 -13.88 95.16
N GLY A 1144 -18.06 -14.95 94.70
CA GLY A 1144 -18.52 -16.10 95.52
C GLY A 1144 -20.05 -16.19 95.71
N THR A 1145 -20.69 -17.37 95.70
CA THR A 1145 -20.18 -18.76 95.62
C THR A 1145 -21.17 -19.76 95.00
N ASN A 1146 -20.62 -20.80 94.35
CA ASN A 1146 -21.19 -22.14 94.07
C ASN A 1146 -22.17 -22.40 92.90
N ASP A 1147 -21.77 -23.43 92.13
CA ASP A 1147 -22.55 -24.51 91.47
C ASP A 1147 -23.61 -24.22 90.38
N GLY A 1148 -23.37 -24.76 89.16
CA GLY A 1148 -24.47 -25.39 88.39
C GLY A 1148 -24.44 -25.37 86.85
N SER A 1149 -23.69 -26.29 86.23
CA SER A 1149 -23.99 -26.95 84.93
C SER A 1149 -24.51 -26.17 83.68
N SER A 1150 -23.76 -26.29 82.58
CA SER A 1150 -24.16 -26.07 81.16
C SER A 1150 -25.13 -27.18 80.64
N PRO A 1151 -25.55 -27.27 79.34
CA PRO A 1151 -25.41 -26.35 78.17
C PRO A 1151 -26.69 -26.25 77.24
N SER A 1152 -26.49 -25.73 76.01
CA SER A 1152 -27.13 -26.08 74.70
C SER A 1152 -28.46 -25.47 74.20
N ALA A 1153 -28.39 -24.61 73.16
CA ALA A 1153 -28.68 -24.86 71.70
C ALA A 1153 -29.99 -25.60 71.24
N PRO A 1154 -30.41 -25.58 69.95
CA PRO A 1154 -30.36 -24.57 68.85
C PRO A 1154 -31.69 -24.51 68.01
N THR A 1155 -31.62 -24.30 66.67
CA THR A 1155 -32.67 -24.46 65.58
C THR A 1155 -33.64 -23.31 65.32
N GLY A 1156 -34.21 -23.10 64.11
CA GLY A 1156 -33.92 -23.70 62.77
C GLY A 1156 -35.16 -23.87 61.83
N GLY A 1157 -34.97 -23.86 60.49
CA GLY A 1157 -35.97 -24.11 59.42
C GLY A 1157 -36.22 -22.87 58.52
N GLU A 1158 -36.24 -22.89 57.17
CA GLU A 1158 -36.92 -23.74 56.16
C GLU A 1158 -38.46 -23.54 56.11
N GLY A 1159 -39.15 -23.31 54.97
CA GLY A 1159 -38.73 -23.03 53.57
C GLY A 1159 -39.81 -23.43 52.53
N THR A 1160 -39.89 -22.77 51.36
CA THR A 1160 -40.68 -23.14 50.12
C THR A 1160 -42.23 -23.24 50.24
N GLU A 1161 -43.09 -23.11 49.21
CA GLU A 1161 -43.07 -22.51 47.85
C GLU A 1161 -44.54 -22.30 47.38
N ARG A 1162 -44.77 -21.34 46.46
CA ARG A 1162 -45.66 -21.31 45.25
C ARG A 1162 -46.97 -22.12 45.17
N ASP A 1163 -48.03 -21.69 44.45
CA ASP A 1163 -48.52 -20.39 43.90
C ASP A 1163 -50.10 -20.50 44.02
N ASP A 1164 -51.09 -19.89 43.33
CA ASP A 1164 -51.29 -19.10 42.10
C ASP A 1164 -52.56 -18.18 42.26
N ASP A 1165 -52.86 -17.32 41.27
CA ASP A 1165 -54.15 -16.62 40.95
C ASP A 1165 -54.89 -15.74 42.00
N ASP A 1166 -54.57 -14.44 41.97
CA ASP A 1166 -55.50 -13.30 41.84
C ASP A 1166 -56.82 -13.26 42.66
N SER A 1167 -56.77 -12.69 43.87
CA SER A 1167 -57.28 -11.32 44.13
C SER A 1167 -57.38 -10.99 45.64
N TYR A 1168 -56.73 -9.91 46.09
CA TYR A 1168 -57.28 -8.88 47.01
C TYR A 1168 -56.24 -7.79 47.38
N ASP A 1169 -56.75 -6.58 47.63
CA ASP A 1169 -56.20 -5.44 48.40
C ASP A 1169 -54.68 -5.11 48.52
N SER A 1170 -54.40 -3.89 48.06
CA SER A 1170 -53.75 -2.80 48.85
C SER A 1170 -52.22 -2.62 48.89
N LEU A 1171 -51.83 -1.36 48.68
CA LEU A 1171 -50.66 -0.62 49.20
C LEU A 1171 -49.23 -1.09 48.85
N SER A 1172 -48.24 -0.22 48.61
CA SER A 1172 -48.14 1.08 47.89
C SER A 1172 -46.73 1.64 48.09
N ARG A 1173 -46.08 2.11 47.02
CA ARG A 1173 -44.77 2.83 47.04
C ARG A 1173 -43.61 1.93 47.52
N ALA A 1174 -42.35 2.10 47.10
CA ALA A 1174 -41.55 3.31 46.84
C ALA A 1174 -41.25 4.09 48.14
N ASP A 1175 -40.03 4.55 48.37
CA ASP A 1175 -38.83 4.55 47.51
C ASP A 1175 -37.68 3.71 48.13
#